data_AF-A0A0Q6LU59-F1
#
_entry.id   AF-A0A0Q6LU59-F1
#
_cell.length_a   1.000
_cell.length_b   1.000
_cell.length_c   1.000
_cell.angle_alpha   90.00
_cell.angle_beta   90.00
_cell.angle_gamma   90.00
#
_symmetry.space_group_name_H-M   'P 1'
#
loop_
_entity.id
_entity.type
_entity.pdbx_description
1 polymer ?
#
loop_
_entity_poly.entity_id
_entity_poly.type
_entity_poly.pdbx_seq_one_letter_code
_entity_poly.pdbx_strand_id
1 'polypeptide(L)'
;MSNVPMDSQHKMSAARGTMWAYVQNWAARGITFIVFFALARLLGPTEFGAFAVAMVFLTLGEIFVEQLFGHALVQRATLSPEHINAAFWTTMACGIVLASLALTCAPWFAHTFDSDGIQPVIMALSPVFLLMALSAVPAGLLRRSLDYRTLARRTATANLLSGAVAIVAALMGLGVWSFVLQQLCFHVTGTVILWRHESWRPRWAFDRRALHDLSGFSARITFVKLLDLAETRVIELVVGRQMGLALLGNYALAARAQLAATQLLAAPLWDSSISVFARAQVNREALLDAIATRSLMAATFIVPAFLLAAGSGEVLVPAVFGSQWHDAVAPFQILCLLGALRTIALLYSSAVQATGAAGAMVQVGIVRCACSFLVLPLLLPFGPAGVAASLLFGQMAAVPIIFRVIRLSLEIQAMPILRQIAKPVLAAVLAAAVGFAVANFAQTRVNAVVGSALSLGISAALYALLIVALMPRVLLRHVSRLPGAVGAAGVRLLEGVVRLNDGMLVRAYRVLMSLARPFAAQPARPGEVVIVIADAYSMIGSVGDQALVGGLTALLKQAGIKSARVLCRPGVEMPVGGDVAFSAMPLWGRLGQAGAVANELAKARALIVIGADVLDGFYSRFESMLRLEVAGFAARRGVPAMVCSFSFNDRPDPAMAGAFRQLPQGVTLLCRDAVSRERVAQLVGERVRLTADLGFLLEPSAAGELERSVAAWLKEGPQAGGPVIAWNLSPHSLKLLSAAQRDQAVSASATAIARLVKERDARVVLVPHDFRPHASDPEMLADVFSRLPADVQPRVLLAQGPYTAADVKQCCQHFDLVLTGRMHLMIATLGRDIPVVAVEYQGKFAGALRHFGLGAESLLSPLEVCDPDSLVRCVCARLDALAETRAQIRSRRPAVEQLASAALAAQLGA
;
A
#
# COMPACT_ATOMS: atom_id res chain seq x y z
N MET A 1 20.09 -17.62 14.48
CA MET A 1 20.02 -17.59 13.01
C MET A 1 21.44 -17.54 12.48
N SER A 2 21.98 -18.65 11.97
CA SER A 2 23.30 -18.66 11.31
C SER A 2 23.10 -18.38 9.82
N ASN A 3 23.75 -17.33 9.34
CA ASN A 3 23.80 -16.94 7.92
C ASN A 3 24.64 -17.95 7.14
N VAL A 4 24.00 -18.80 6.35
CA VAL A 4 24.64 -19.49 5.22
C VAL A 4 24.25 -18.71 3.95
N PRO A 5 25.21 -18.29 3.11
CA PRO A 5 24.88 -17.59 1.87
C PRO A 5 24.18 -18.56 0.89
N MET A 6 22.94 -18.26 0.50
CA MET A 6 22.27 -18.99 -0.57
C MET A 6 22.88 -18.62 -1.94
N ASP A 7 23.41 -19.64 -2.62
CA ASP A 7 23.97 -19.56 -3.96
C ASP A 7 22.98 -19.02 -5.02
N SER A 8 23.51 -18.35 -6.04
CA SER A 8 22.78 -17.67 -7.12
C SER A 8 21.84 -18.60 -7.92
N GLN A 9 22.22 -19.88 -8.09
CA GLN A 9 21.37 -20.91 -8.72
C GLN A 9 20.11 -21.23 -7.89
N HIS A 10 20.20 -21.20 -6.55
CA HIS A 10 19.05 -21.42 -5.67
C HIS A 10 18.05 -20.25 -5.70
N LYS A 11 18.52 -19.02 -5.92
CA LYS A 11 17.63 -17.84 -6.07
C LYS A 11 16.79 -17.91 -7.35
N MET A 12 17.38 -18.35 -8.47
CA MET A 12 16.65 -18.56 -9.73
C MET A 12 15.70 -19.76 -9.68
N SER A 13 16.04 -20.84 -8.96
CA SER A 13 15.13 -22.00 -8.81
C SER A 13 13.95 -21.67 -7.87
N ALA A 14 14.17 -20.89 -6.81
CA ALA A 14 13.11 -20.41 -5.92
C ALA A 14 12.11 -19.50 -6.64
N ALA A 15 12.59 -18.54 -7.45
CA ALA A 15 11.71 -17.64 -8.23
C ALA A 15 10.88 -18.40 -9.28
N ARG A 16 11.48 -19.39 -9.98
CA ARG A 16 10.74 -20.29 -10.88
C ARG A 16 9.74 -21.16 -10.11
N GLY A 17 10.11 -21.68 -8.95
CA GLY A 17 9.23 -22.47 -8.08
C GLY A 17 8.02 -21.68 -7.59
N THR A 18 8.21 -20.42 -7.19
CA THR A 18 7.13 -19.50 -6.82
C THR A 18 6.21 -19.21 -8.01
N MET A 19 6.76 -18.94 -9.20
CA MET A 19 5.94 -18.70 -10.40
C MET A 19 5.08 -19.92 -10.77
N TRP A 20 5.66 -21.13 -10.71
CA TRP A 20 4.91 -22.37 -10.93
C TRP A 20 3.84 -22.62 -9.85
N ALA A 21 4.11 -22.29 -8.58
CA ALA A 21 3.09 -22.37 -7.52
C ALA A 21 1.94 -21.37 -7.74
N TYR A 22 2.22 -20.17 -8.25
CA TYR A 22 1.19 -19.20 -8.63
C TYR A 22 0.35 -19.71 -9.81
N VAL A 23 0.99 -20.17 -10.89
CA VAL A 23 0.29 -20.75 -12.06
C VAL A 23 -0.54 -21.97 -11.65
N GLN A 24 0.00 -22.85 -10.80
CA GLN A 24 -0.71 -24.00 -10.25
C GLN A 24 -1.99 -23.58 -9.53
N ASN A 25 -1.88 -22.66 -8.58
CA ASN A 25 -3.02 -22.25 -7.76
C ASN A 25 -4.15 -21.65 -8.61
N TRP A 26 -3.80 -20.86 -9.64
CA TRP A 26 -4.79 -20.24 -10.52
C TRP A 26 -5.39 -21.18 -11.56
N ALA A 27 -4.55 -21.98 -12.23
CA ALA A 27 -5.03 -22.95 -13.22
C ALA A 27 -5.92 -24.01 -12.57
N ALA A 28 -5.52 -24.53 -11.40
CA ALA A 28 -6.32 -25.50 -10.65
C ALA A 28 -7.67 -24.92 -10.22
N ARG A 29 -7.70 -23.69 -9.69
CA ARG A 29 -8.95 -23.00 -9.31
C ARG A 29 -9.87 -22.80 -10.52
N GLY A 30 -9.32 -22.39 -11.66
CA GLY A 30 -10.09 -22.23 -12.90
C GLY A 30 -10.79 -23.52 -13.33
N ILE A 31 -10.07 -24.65 -13.35
CA ILE A 31 -10.65 -25.97 -13.68
C ILE A 31 -11.75 -26.33 -12.69
N THR A 32 -11.50 -26.21 -11.38
CA THR A 32 -12.49 -26.53 -10.35
C THR A 32 -13.75 -25.66 -10.48
N PHE A 33 -13.63 -24.39 -10.86
CA PHE A 33 -14.80 -23.53 -11.08
C PHE A 33 -15.61 -23.94 -12.31
N ILE A 34 -14.95 -24.22 -13.44
CA ILE A 34 -15.63 -24.71 -14.65
C ILE A 34 -16.44 -25.98 -14.33
N VAL A 35 -15.81 -26.93 -13.64
CA VAL A 35 -16.47 -28.17 -13.22
C VAL A 35 -17.63 -27.89 -12.26
N PHE A 36 -17.44 -27.02 -11.27
CA PHE A 36 -18.51 -26.63 -10.35
C PHE A 36 -19.71 -26.00 -11.07
N PHE A 37 -19.49 -25.05 -11.98
CA PHE A 37 -20.57 -24.43 -12.76
C PHE A 37 -21.28 -25.45 -13.65
N ALA A 38 -20.54 -26.36 -14.29
CA ALA A 38 -21.10 -27.42 -15.10
C ALA A 38 -21.98 -28.37 -14.25
N LEU A 39 -21.46 -28.86 -13.12
CA LEU A 39 -22.22 -29.75 -12.23
C LEU A 39 -23.43 -29.06 -11.60
N ALA A 40 -23.33 -27.79 -11.22
CA ALA A 40 -24.46 -27.02 -10.71
C ALA A 40 -25.59 -26.83 -11.76
N ARG A 41 -25.25 -26.80 -13.06
CA ARG A 41 -26.23 -26.75 -14.16
C ARG A 41 -26.88 -28.11 -14.44
N LEU A 42 -26.13 -29.20 -14.26
CA LEU A 42 -26.56 -30.55 -14.58
C LEU A 42 -27.29 -31.26 -13.43
N LEU A 43 -27.02 -30.87 -12.18
CA LEU A 43 -27.56 -31.51 -10.98
C LEU A 43 -28.49 -30.55 -10.22
N GLY A 44 -29.37 -31.13 -9.42
CA GLY A 44 -30.31 -30.39 -8.58
C GLY A 44 -29.81 -30.15 -7.15
N PRO A 45 -30.60 -29.43 -6.35
CA PRO A 45 -30.27 -29.17 -4.95
C PRO A 45 -30.17 -30.44 -4.09
N THR A 46 -30.97 -31.47 -4.34
CA THR A 46 -30.98 -32.69 -3.52
C THR A 46 -29.66 -33.46 -3.62
N GLU A 47 -29.10 -33.60 -4.82
CA GLU A 47 -27.80 -34.27 -5.03
C GLU A 47 -26.66 -33.50 -4.36
N PHE A 48 -26.67 -32.17 -4.46
CA PHE A 48 -25.72 -31.30 -3.77
C PHE A 48 -25.85 -31.40 -2.25
N GLY A 49 -27.07 -31.49 -1.72
CA GLY A 49 -27.33 -31.68 -0.30
C GLY A 49 -26.81 -33.02 0.22
N ALA A 50 -27.11 -34.11 -0.48
CA ALA A 50 -26.59 -35.44 -0.14
C ALA A 50 -25.06 -35.46 -0.14
N PHE A 51 -24.44 -34.83 -1.15
CA PHE A 51 -22.99 -34.72 -1.21
C PHE A 51 -22.42 -33.81 -0.12
N ALA A 52 -23.11 -32.73 0.28
CA ALA A 52 -22.68 -31.85 1.36
C ALA A 52 -22.59 -32.58 2.72
N VAL A 53 -23.51 -33.51 3.00
CA VAL A 53 -23.42 -34.39 4.18
C VAL A 53 -22.16 -35.25 4.11
N ALA A 54 -21.87 -35.86 2.96
CA ALA A 54 -20.67 -36.66 2.76
C ALA A 54 -19.37 -35.84 2.80
N MET A 55 -19.41 -34.57 2.42
CA MET A 55 -18.25 -33.66 2.45
C MET A 55 -17.73 -33.39 3.86
N VAL A 56 -18.56 -33.54 4.91
CA VAL A 56 -18.12 -33.42 6.30
C VAL A 56 -17.02 -34.45 6.61
N PHE A 57 -17.25 -35.69 6.17
CA PHE A 57 -16.30 -36.79 6.31
C PHE A 57 -15.02 -36.53 5.53
N LEU A 58 -15.12 -36.10 4.27
CA LEU A 58 -13.94 -35.79 3.46
C LEU A 58 -13.10 -34.66 4.07
N THR A 59 -13.75 -33.61 4.60
CA THR A 59 -13.03 -32.49 5.24
C THR A 59 -12.34 -32.93 6.54
N LEU A 60 -12.92 -33.87 7.30
CA LEU A 60 -12.25 -34.49 8.45
C LEU A 60 -11.01 -35.30 8.00
N GLY A 61 -11.11 -36.03 6.89
CA GLY A 61 -9.98 -36.72 6.26
C GLY A 61 -8.85 -35.77 5.88
N GLU A 62 -9.15 -34.65 5.24
CA GLU A 62 -8.16 -33.63 4.90
C GLU A 62 -7.40 -33.12 6.14
N ILE A 63 -8.10 -32.91 7.25
CA ILE A 63 -7.50 -32.40 8.49
C ILE A 63 -6.65 -33.47 9.19
N PHE A 64 -7.23 -34.65 9.46
CA PHE A 64 -6.61 -35.69 10.28
C PHE A 64 -5.67 -36.62 9.52
N VAL A 65 -5.76 -36.68 8.19
CA VAL A 65 -4.95 -37.57 7.36
C VAL A 65 -3.98 -36.76 6.51
N GLU A 66 -4.48 -35.86 5.67
CA GLU A 66 -3.61 -35.15 4.71
C GLU A 66 -2.76 -34.04 5.37
N GLN A 67 -3.36 -33.26 6.27
CA GLN A 67 -2.70 -32.10 6.87
C GLN A 67 -1.99 -32.38 8.19
N LEU A 68 -2.27 -33.51 8.85
CA LEU A 68 -1.80 -33.84 10.20
C LEU A 68 -0.29 -33.60 10.38
N PHE A 69 0.55 -34.24 9.55
CA PHE A 69 2.02 -34.05 9.59
C PHE A 69 2.58 -33.26 8.42
N GLY A 70 1.75 -32.83 7.46
CA GLY A 70 2.21 -32.18 6.23
C GLY A 70 3.08 -30.95 6.50
N HIS A 71 2.67 -30.10 7.45
CA HIS A 71 3.45 -28.93 7.85
C HIS A 71 4.64 -29.27 8.77
N ALA A 72 4.50 -30.29 9.63
CA ALA A 72 5.55 -30.73 10.55
C ALA A 72 6.78 -31.29 9.80
N LEU A 73 6.55 -32.06 8.73
CA LEU A 73 7.60 -32.61 7.87
C LEU A 73 8.37 -31.52 7.11
N VAL A 74 7.70 -30.42 6.74
CA VAL A 74 8.32 -29.29 6.04
C VAL A 74 9.11 -28.40 7.00
N GLN A 75 8.56 -28.09 8.18
CA GLN A 75 9.16 -27.16 9.14
C GLN A 75 10.46 -27.69 9.77
N ARG A 76 10.58 -29.00 9.98
CA ARG A 76 11.70 -29.58 10.75
C ARG A 76 13.03 -29.44 10.02
N ALA A 77 14.07 -28.94 10.68
CA ALA A 77 15.38 -28.75 10.05
C ALA A 77 16.02 -30.09 9.64
N THR A 78 16.02 -31.08 10.54
CA THR A 78 16.56 -32.43 10.31
C THR A 78 15.44 -33.46 10.33
N LEU A 79 15.35 -34.26 9.26
CA LEU A 79 14.31 -35.27 9.08
C LEU A 79 15.00 -36.64 8.97
N SER A 80 14.81 -37.51 9.96
CA SER A 80 15.31 -38.89 9.90
C SER A 80 14.29 -39.81 9.22
N PRO A 81 14.71 -40.96 8.65
CA PRO A 81 13.80 -41.94 8.06
C PRO A 81 12.69 -42.40 9.02
N GLU A 82 12.97 -42.48 10.32
CA GLU A 82 12.03 -42.88 11.37
C GLU A 82 10.88 -41.86 11.50
N HIS A 83 11.15 -40.57 11.34
CA HIS A 83 10.12 -39.53 11.32
C HIS A 83 9.16 -39.69 10.13
N ILE A 84 9.69 -40.02 8.96
CA ILE A 84 8.90 -40.17 7.74
C ILE A 84 8.01 -41.42 7.86
N ASN A 85 8.57 -42.54 8.33
CA ASN A 85 7.81 -43.77 8.54
C ASN A 85 6.77 -43.63 9.67
N ALA A 86 7.12 -42.97 10.78
CA ALA A 86 6.17 -42.70 11.87
C ALA A 86 5.00 -41.83 11.37
N ALA A 87 5.27 -40.75 10.63
CA ALA A 87 4.23 -39.91 10.03
C ALA A 87 3.34 -40.70 9.05
N PHE A 88 3.93 -41.57 8.22
CA PHE A 88 3.18 -42.39 7.26
C PHE A 88 2.28 -43.40 7.95
N TRP A 89 2.81 -44.20 8.88
CA TRP A 89 2.00 -45.22 9.56
C TRP A 89 0.94 -44.62 10.48
N THR A 90 1.22 -43.48 11.11
CA THR A 90 0.18 -42.76 11.87
C THR A 90 -0.92 -42.20 10.97
N THR A 91 -0.59 -41.59 9.83
CA THR A 91 -1.61 -41.09 8.88
C THR A 91 -2.40 -42.23 8.23
N MET A 92 -1.76 -43.37 7.96
CA MET A 92 -2.42 -44.59 7.51
C MET A 92 -3.40 -45.13 8.57
N ALA A 93 -2.96 -45.23 9.82
CA ALA A 93 -3.84 -45.64 10.93
C ALA A 93 -5.03 -44.69 11.08
N CYS A 94 -4.81 -43.37 11.02
CA CYS A 94 -5.89 -42.38 11.02
C CYS A 94 -6.85 -42.57 9.84
N GLY A 95 -6.32 -42.83 8.64
CA GLY A 95 -7.13 -43.11 7.45
C GLY A 95 -8.02 -44.34 7.61
N ILE A 96 -7.47 -45.43 8.15
CA ILE A 96 -8.24 -46.66 8.45
C ILE A 96 -9.32 -46.38 9.50
N VAL A 97 -8.99 -45.68 10.59
CA VAL A 97 -9.96 -45.33 11.64
C VAL A 97 -11.10 -44.49 11.08
N LEU A 98 -10.81 -43.48 10.26
CA LEU A 98 -11.84 -42.64 9.65
C LEU A 98 -12.67 -43.37 8.60
N ALA A 99 -12.06 -44.26 7.81
CA ALA A 99 -12.79 -45.13 6.88
C ALA A 99 -13.78 -46.04 7.62
N SER A 100 -13.31 -46.71 8.68
CA SER A 100 -14.15 -47.55 9.53
C SER A 100 -15.28 -46.73 10.18
N LEU A 101 -14.98 -45.53 10.69
CA LEU A 101 -15.98 -44.64 11.27
C LEU A 101 -17.01 -44.18 10.24
N ALA A 102 -16.59 -43.86 9.03
CA ALA A 102 -17.51 -43.50 7.95
C ALA A 102 -18.44 -44.68 7.60
N LEU A 103 -17.91 -45.90 7.52
CA LEU A 103 -18.71 -47.11 7.25
C LEU A 103 -19.73 -47.39 8.37
N THR A 104 -19.33 -47.26 9.63
CA THR A 104 -20.23 -47.54 10.77
C THR A 104 -21.24 -46.42 11.02
N CYS A 105 -20.89 -45.16 10.75
CA CYS A 105 -21.80 -44.02 10.89
C CYS A 105 -22.74 -43.85 9.69
N ALA A 106 -22.43 -44.40 8.51
CA ALA A 106 -23.24 -44.21 7.30
C ALA A 106 -24.74 -44.54 7.47
N PRO A 107 -25.15 -45.66 8.12
CA PRO A 107 -26.56 -45.94 8.36
C PRO A 107 -27.23 -44.93 9.30
N TRP A 108 -26.51 -44.48 10.33
CA TRP A 108 -27.02 -43.45 11.24
C TRP A 108 -27.29 -42.14 10.50
N PHE A 109 -26.42 -41.75 9.56
CA PHE A 109 -26.65 -40.57 8.72
C PHE A 109 -27.83 -40.76 7.75
N ALA A 110 -27.97 -41.92 7.10
CA ALA A 110 -29.13 -42.16 6.24
C ALA A 110 -30.46 -42.06 7.00
N HIS A 111 -30.54 -42.65 8.20
CA HIS A 111 -31.70 -42.52 9.07
C HIS A 111 -31.90 -41.08 9.57
N THR A 112 -30.83 -40.39 9.96
CA THR A 112 -30.92 -39.04 10.52
C THR A 112 -31.42 -38.01 9.51
N PHE A 113 -31.08 -38.18 8.23
CA PHE A 113 -31.46 -37.27 7.16
C PHE A 113 -32.63 -37.78 6.30
N ASP A 114 -33.30 -38.85 6.75
CA ASP A 114 -34.45 -39.48 6.08
C ASP A 114 -34.19 -39.77 4.58
N SER A 115 -32.98 -40.29 4.28
CA SER A 115 -32.54 -40.53 2.89
C SER A 115 -31.61 -41.74 2.76
N ASP A 116 -32.13 -42.81 2.18
CA ASP A 116 -31.39 -44.05 1.89
C ASP A 116 -30.24 -43.84 0.90
N GLY A 117 -30.27 -42.76 0.11
CA GLY A 117 -29.22 -42.42 -0.85
C GLY A 117 -27.91 -41.96 -0.22
N ILE A 118 -27.90 -41.52 1.04
CA ILE A 118 -26.70 -40.99 1.71
C ILE A 118 -25.75 -42.12 2.14
N GLN A 119 -26.29 -43.22 2.66
CA GLN A 119 -25.50 -44.36 3.13
C GLN A 119 -24.53 -44.89 2.05
N PRO A 120 -24.97 -45.26 0.83
CA PRO A 120 -24.07 -45.76 -0.19
C PRO A 120 -23.04 -44.72 -0.65
N VAL A 121 -23.38 -43.43 -0.61
CA VAL A 121 -22.44 -42.33 -0.94
C VAL A 121 -21.31 -42.23 0.09
N ILE A 122 -21.63 -42.25 1.40
CA ILE A 122 -20.61 -42.21 2.46
C ILE A 122 -19.73 -43.47 2.39
N MET A 123 -20.34 -44.65 2.21
CA MET A 123 -19.60 -45.90 2.12
C MET A 123 -18.65 -45.92 0.92
N ALA A 124 -19.10 -45.46 -0.25
CA ALA A 124 -18.28 -45.40 -1.46
C ALA A 124 -17.14 -44.38 -1.38
N LEU A 125 -17.26 -43.35 -0.53
CA LEU A 125 -16.20 -42.37 -0.28
C LEU A 125 -15.20 -42.82 0.80
N SER A 126 -15.50 -43.84 1.61
CA SER A 126 -14.57 -44.33 2.64
C SER A 126 -13.17 -44.73 2.13
N PRO A 127 -12.97 -45.27 0.91
CA PRO A 127 -11.63 -45.56 0.40
C PRO A 127 -10.78 -44.30 0.18
N VAL A 128 -11.41 -43.12 0.03
CA VAL A 128 -10.70 -41.84 -0.14
C VAL A 128 -9.78 -41.55 1.05
N PHE A 129 -10.14 -41.93 2.27
CA PHE A 129 -9.28 -41.74 3.44
C PHE A 129 -7.95 -42.47 3.33
N LEU A 130 -7.96 -43.69 2.76
CA LEU A 130 -6.75 -44.47 2.53
C LEU A 130 -5.90 -43.82 1.42
N LEU A 131 -6.54 -43.32 0.36
CA LEU A 131 -5.84 -42.61 -0.73
C LEU A 131 -5.23 -41.28 -0.24
N MET A 132 -5.92 -40.56 0.64
CA MET A 132 -5.38 -39.38 1.33
C MET A 132 -4.16 -39.75 2.16
N ALA A 133 -4.21 -40.85 2.94
CA ALA A 133 -3.08 -41.31 3.75
C ALA A 133 -1.87 -41.70 2.90
N LEU A 134 -2.11 -42.43 1.80
CA LEU A 134 -1.07 -42.77 0.82
C LEU A 134 -0.45 -41.52 0.18
N SER A 135 -1.22 -40.45 0.00
CA SER A 135 -0.75 -39.20 -0.60
C SER A 135 -0.06 -38.24 0.37
N ALA A 136 -0.38 -38.27 1.66
CA ALA A 136 -0.03 -37.24 2.63
C ALA A 136 1.49 -37.04 2.78
N VAL A 137 2.23 -38.13 3.03
CA VAL A 137 3.69 -38.08 3.24
C VAL A 137 4.45 -37.79 1.95
N PRO A 138 4.22 -38.48 0.80
CA PRO A 138 4.86 -38.11 -0.47
C PRO A 138 4.64 -36.65 -0.86
N ALA A 139 3.41 -36.13 -0.70
CA ALA A 139 3.15 -34.72 -0.95
C ALA A 139 3.91 -33.80 0.02
N GLY A 140 4.06 -34.19 1.30
CA GLY A 140 4.88 -33.48 2.28
C GLY A 140 6.37 -33.44 1.92
N LEU A 141 6.92 -34.55 1.44
CA LEU A 141 8.32 -34.66 0.99
C LEU A 141 8.59 -33.79 -0.24
N LEU A 142 7.69 -33.78 -1.23
CA LEU A 142 7.80 -32.90 -2.40
C LEU A 142 7.68 -31.41 -2.03
N ARG A 143 6.82 -31.05 -1.07
CA ARG A 143 6.74 -29.67 -0.56
C ARG A 143 8.05 -29.25 0.11
N ARG A 144 8.68 -30.17 0.85
CA ARG A 144 9.97 -29.95 1.52
C ARG A 144 11.11 -29.80 0.51
N SER A 145 11.15 -30.61 -0.54
CA SER A 145 12.15 -30.52 -1.60
C SER A 145 11.90 -29.37 -2.59
N LEU A 146 10.82 -28.59 -2.37
CA LEU A 146 10.38 -27.48 -3.22
C LEU A 146 10.03 -27.91 -4.66
N ASP A 147 9.70 -29.18 -4.89
CA ASP A 147 9.21 -29.67 -6.19
C ASP A 147 7.72 -29.35 -6.38
N TYR A 148 7.42 -28.06 -6.46
CA TYR A 148 6.08 -27.56 -6.77
C TYR A 148 5.65 -27.91 -8.20
N ARG A 149 6.57 -28.27 -9.10
CA ARG A 149 6.23 -28.67 -10.47
C ARG A 149 5.47 -30.00 -10.47
N THR A 150 5.94 -30.98 -9.71
CA THR A 150 5.26 -32.28 -9.60
C THR A 150 3.92 -32.13 -8.87
N LEU A 151 3.88 -31.34 -7.79
CA LEU A 151 2.61 -31.03 -7.10
C LEU A 151 1.61 -30.32 -8.01
N ALA A 152 2.07 -29.40 -8.86
CA ALA A 152 1.24 -28.71 -9.83
C ALA A 152 0.66 -29.65 -10.88
N ARG A 153 1.50 -30.50 -11.47
CA ARG A 153 1.08 -31.52 -12.43
C ARG A 153 0.07 -32.49 -11.83
N ARG A 154 0.30 -32.94 -10.58
CA ARG A 154 -0.63 -33.77 -9.83
C ARG A 154 -1.99 -33.10 -9.73
N THR A 155 -2.07 -31.89 -9.18
CA THR A 155 -3.34 -31.20 -8.96
C THR A 155 -4.06 -30.89 -10.27
N ALA A 156 -3.36 -30.40 -11.30
CA ALA A 156 -3.98 -30.05 -12.57
C ALA A 156 -4.53 -31.29 -13.30
N THR A 157 -3.75 -32.37 -13.37
CA THR A 157 -4.18 -33.63 -14.02
C THR A 157 -5.34 -34.27 -13.27
N ALA A 158 -5.25 -34.34 -11.94
CA ALA A 158 -6.31 -34.91 -11.12
C ALA A 158 -7.62 -34.12 -11.24
N ASN A 159 -7.58 -32.78 -11.21
CA ASN A 159 -8.77 -31.93 -11.39
C ASN A 159 -9.39 -32.07 -12.78
N LEU A 160 -8.56 -32.15 -13.82
CA LEU A 160 -9.05 -32.27 -15.20
C LEU A 160 -9.75 -33.62 -15.42
N LEU A 161 -9.08 -34.72 -15.04
CA LEU A 161 -9.63 -36.07 -15.19
C LEU A 161 -10.86 -36.27 -14.31
N SER A 162 -10.80 -35.89 -13.04
CA SER A 162 -11.95 -36.03 -12.14
C SER A 162 -13.13 -35.16 -12.57
N GLY A 163 -12.87 -33.94 -13.04
CA GLY A 163 -13.89 -33.05 -13.56
C GLY A 163 -14.58 -33.61 -14.81
N ALA A 164 -13.81 -34.15 -15.75
CA ALA A 164 -14.35 -34.81 -16.94
C ALA A 164 -15.21 -36.03 -16.56
N VAL A 165 -14.72 -36.88 -15.65
CA VAL A 165 -15.47 -38.03 -15.13
C VAL A 165 -16.78 -37.59 -14.46
N ALA A 166 -16.75 -36.52 -13.65
CA ALA A 166 -17.93 -35.99 -12.98
C ALA A 166 -18.99 -35.50 -13.98
N ILE A 167 -18.56 -34.73 -14.98
CA ILE A 167 -19.46 -34.17 -16.00
C ILE A 167 -20.07 -35.30 -16.85
N VAL A 168 -19.26 -36.27 -17.29
CA VAL A 168 -19.76 -37.44 -18.05
C VAL A 168 -20.75 -38.24 -17.22
N ALA A 169 -20.45 -38.51 -15.94
CA ALA A 169 -21.36 -39.20 -15.03
C ALA A 169 -22.68 -38.43 -14.83
N ALA A 170 -22.62 -37.11 -14.67
CA ALA A 170 -23.82 -36.27 -14.56
C ALA A 170 -24.66 -36.29 -15.84
N LEU A 171 -24.03 -36.23 -17.03
CA LEU A 171 -24.71 -36.32 -18.32
C LEU A 171 -25.37 -37.70 -18.55
N MET A 172 -24.79 -38.76 -18.00
CA MET A 172 -25.36 -40.10 -18.00
C MET A 172 -26.49 -40.28 -16.97
N GLY A 173 -26.86 -39.24 -16.22
CA GLY A 173 -27.95 -39.28 -15.25
C GLY A 173 -27.60 -39.96 -13.92
N LEU A 174 -26.30 -40.10 -13.58
CA LEU A 174 -25.87 -40.77 -12.34
C LEU A 174 -26.09 -39.92 -11.06
N GLY A 175 -26.60 -38.69 -11.18
CA GLY A 175 -26.95 -37.83 -10.04
C GLY A 175 -25.77 -37.62 -9.07
N VAL A 176 -25.98 -37.87 -7.78
CA VAL A 176 -24.98 -37.72 -6.71
C VAL A 176 -23.70 -38.54 -6.93
N TRP A 177 -23.78 -39.67 -7.66
CA TRP A 177 -22.62 -40.52 -7.95
C TRP A 177 -21.59 -39.82 -8.84
N SER A 178 -21.96 -38.77 -9.56
CA SER A 178 -21.01 -37.92 -10.28
C SER A 178 -19.95 -37.33 -9.35
N PHE A 179 -20.34 -36.85 -8.16
CA PHE A 179 -19.41 -36.34 -7.14
C PHE A 179 -18.58 -37.46 -6.51
N VAL A 180 -19.17 -38.64 -6.30
CA VAL A 180 -18.44 -39.79 -5.75
C VAL A 180 -17.32 -40.21 -6.70
N LEU A 181 -17.64 -40.39 -7.98
CA LEU A 181 -16.68 -40.74 -9.01
C LEU A 181 -15.63 -39.65 -9.21
N GLN A 182 -16.02 -38.38 -9.10
CA GLN A 182 -15.09 -37.26 -9.10
C GLN A 182 -14.03 -37.41 -8.01
N GLN A 183 -14.45 -37.61 -6.75
CA GLN A 183 -13.52 -37.67 -5.62
C GLN A 183 -12.61 -38.89 -5.70
N LEU A 184 -13.15 -40.06 -6.04
CA LEU A 184 -12.35 -41.28 -6.23
C LEU A 184 -11.32 -41.07 -7.35
N CYS A 185 -11.74 -40.56 -8.52
CA CYS A 185 -10.82 -40.29 -9.63
C CYS A 185 -9.73 -39.28 -9.25
N PHE A 186 -10.08 -38.20 -8.55
CA PHE A 186 -9.14 -37.18 -8.09
C PHE A 186 -8.06 -37.79 -7.19
N HIS A 187 -8.47 -38.53 -6.15
CA HIS A 187 -7.54 -39.09 -5.18
C HIS A 187 -6.73 -40.27 -5.74
N VAL A 188 -7.30 -41.13 -6.58
CA VAL A 188 -6.58 -42.21 -7.26
C VAL A 188 -5.51 -41.62 -8.18
N THR A 189 -5.89 -40.71 -9.07
CA THR A 189 -4.95 -40.06 -10.00
C THR A 189 -3.83 -39.34 -9.24
N GLY A 190 -4.21 -38.56 -8.21
CA GLY A 190 -3.27 -37.83 -7.38
C GLY A 190 -2.28 -38.76 -6.65
N THR A 191 -2.74 -39.92 -6.16
CA THR A 191 -1.89 -40.91 -5.49
C THR A 191 -0.93 -41.55 -6.49
N VAL A 192 -1.41 -42.00 -7.65
CA VAL A 192 -0.57 -42.62 -8.69
C VAL A 192 0.56 -41.69 -9.14
N ILE A 193 0.25 -40.40 -9.37
CA ILE A 193 1.26 -39.42 -9.79
C ILE A 193 2.34 -39.23 -8.72
N LEU A 194 1.93 -39.09 -7.45
CA LEU A 194 2.85 -38.90 -6.33
C LEU A 194 3.78 -40.10 -6.14
N TRP A 195 3.23 -41.32 -6.13
CA TRP A 195 4.01 -42.54 -5.90
C TRP A 195 4.95 -42.90 -7.05
N ARG A 196 4.66 -42.44 -8.28
CA ARG A 196 5.56 -42.58 -9.42
C ARG A 196 6.75 -41.61 -9.38
N HIS A 197 6.59 -40.42 -8.81
CA HIS A 197 7.64 -39.40 -8.79
C HIS A 197 8.48 -39.43 -7.52
N GLU A 198 7.85 -39.61 -6.37
CA GLU A 198 8.57 -39.71 -5.10
C GLU A 198 9.28 -41.06 -5.02
N SER A 199 10.57 -41.07 -4.66
CA SER A 199 11.38 -42.29 -4.59
C SER A 199 11.29 -42.97 -3.23
N TRP A 200 10.95 -42.21 -2.18
CA TRP A 200 10.79 -42.75 -0.84
C TRP A 200 9.68 -43.82 -0.78
N ARG A 201 9.92 -44.87 0.01
CA ARG A 201 8.97 -45.96 0.25
C ARG A 201 8.86 -46.25 1.75
N PRO A 202 7.64 -46.52 2.25
CA PRO A 202 7.46 -46.83 3.66
C PRO A 202 8.19 -48.12 4.02
N ARG A 203 8.91 -48.07 5.14
CA ARG A 203 9.47 -49.25 5.80
C ARG A 203 8.66 -49.53 7.06
N TRP A 204 8.60 -50.79 7.47
CA TRP A 204 7.98 -51.21 8.73
C TRP A 204 8.90 -50.83 9.91
N ALA A 205 9.00 -49.54 10.19
CA ALA A 205 9.79 -48.98 11.28
C ALA A 205 8.99 -47.84 11.92
N PHE A 206 8.49 -48.06 13.13
CA PHE A 206 7.70 -47.07 13.87
C PHE A 206 8.45 -46.67 15.14
N ASP A 207 8.88 -45.41 15.21
CA ASP A 207 9.51 -44.85 16.40
C ASP A 207 8.54 -43.90 17.13
N ARG A 208 8.18 -44.26 18.36
CA ARG A 208 7.29 -43.49 19.21
C ARG A 208 7.89 -42.13 19.59
N ARG A 209 9.21 -42.02 19.71
CA ARG A 209 9.91 -40.76 19.99
C ARG A 209 9.79 -39.81 18.80
N ALA A 210 10.04 -40.34 17.60
CA ALA A 210 9.87 -39.58 16.36
C ALA A 210 8.44 -39.04 16.18
N LEU A 211 7.41 -39.83 16.55
CA LEU A 211 6.02 -39.36 16.56
C LEU A 211 5.77 -38.27 17.61
N HIS A 212 6.25 -38.46 18.84
CA HIS A 212 6.09 -37.47 19.92
C HIS A 212 6.70 -36.11 19.52
N ASP A 213 7.84 -36.14 18.86
CA ASP A 213 8.49 -34.91 18.38
C ASP A 213 7.68 -34.18 17.29
N LEU A 214 6.84 -34.89 16.53
CA LEU A 214 5.98 -34.31 15.49
C LEU A 214 4.60 -33.90 16.03
N SER A 215 4.13 -34.50 17.12
CA SER A 215 2.73 -34.39 17.57
C SER A 215 2.38 -33.02 18.15
N GLY A 216 3.28 -32.37 18.90
CA GLY A 216 2.98 -31.11 19.60
C GLY A 216 2.67 -29.93 18.66
N PHE A 217 3.38 -29.82 17.53
CA PHE A 217 3.09 -28.82 16.51
C PHE A 217 1.81 -29.15 15.73
N SER A 218 1.67 -30.41 15.33
CA SER A 218 0.53 -30.92 14.56
C SER A 218 -0.78 -30.76 15.31
N ALA A 219 -0.83 -31.09 16.60
CA ALA A 219 -2.03 -30.97 17.44
C ALA A 219 -2.56 -29.53 17.51
N ARG A 220 -1.67 -28.52 17.61
CA ARG A 220 -2.07 -27.10 17.64
C ARG A 220 -2.69 -26.65 16.32
N ILE A 221 -2.12 -27.06 15.19
CA ILE A 221 -2.67 -26.72 13.86
C ILE A 221 -4.01 -27.41 13.65
N THR A 222 -4.10 -28.69 13.97
CA THR A 222 -5.35 -29.46 13.88
C THR A 222 -6.46 -28.81 14.70
N PHE A 223 -6.17 -28.38 15.94
CA PHE A 223 -7.15 -27.71 16.78
C PHE A 223 -7.74 -26.43 16.15
N VAL A 224 -6.89 -25.58 15.56
CA VAL A 224 -7.36 -24.37 14.85
C VAL A 224 -8.25 -24.73 13.66
N LYS A 225 -7.87 -25.75 12.88
CA LYS A 225 -8.67 -26.23 11.74
C LYS A 225 -10.00 -26.84 12.16
N LEU A 226 -10.06 -27.51 13.31
CA LEU A 226 -11.29 -28.04 13.86
C LEU A 226 -12.27 -26.94 14.28
N LEU A 227 -11.78 -25.80 14.80
CA LEU A 227 -12.65 -24.65 15.08
C LEU A 227 -13.28 -24.08 13.81
N ASP A 228 -12.51 -23.95 12.73
CA ASP A 228 -13.02 -23.51 11.42
C ASP A 228 -14.00 -24.53 10.80
N LEU A 229 -13.71 -25.82 10.97
CA LEU A 229 -14.58 -26.91 10.51
C LEU A 229 -15.92 -26.88 11.27
N ALA A 230 -15.89 -26.74 12.59
CA ALA A 230 -17.08 -26.75 13.43
C ALA A 230 -18.07 -25.68 12.98
N GLU A 231 -17.59 -24.46 12.78
CA GLU A 231 -18.44 -23.34 12.34
C GLU A 231 -19.10 -23.57 10.97
N THR A 232 -18.42 -24.25 10.04
CA THR A 232 -18.94 -24.43 8.67
C THR A 232 -19.76 -25.71 8.52
N ARG A 233 -19.24 -26.84 9.02
CA ARG A 233 -19.84 -28.18 8.79
C ARG A 233 -20.93 -28.53 9.77
N VAL A 234 -20.84 -28.14 11.05
CA VAL A 234 -21.93 -28.40 12.01
C VAL A 234 -23.19 -27.68 11.56
N ILE A 235 -23.04 -26.46 11.04
CA ILE A 235 -24.14 -25.69 10.47
C ILE A 235 -24.78 -26.40 9.27
N GLU A 236 -23.99 -26.94 8.33
CA GLU A 236 -24.50 -27.73 7.21
C GLU A 236 -25.29 -28.96 7.68
N LEU A 237 -24.79 -29.68 8.70
CA LEU A 237 -25.50 -30.82 9.27
C LEU A 237 -26.83 -30.42 9.93
N VAL A 238 -26.86 -29.28 10.63
CA VAL A 238 -28.08 -28.72 11.22
C VAL A 238 -29.11 -28.37 10.15
N VAL A 239 -28.69 -27.73 9.05
CA VAL A 239 -29.56 -27.41 7.91
C VAL A 239 -30.13 -28.69 7.31
N GLY A 240 -29.29 -29.67 6.96
CA GLY A 240 -29.80 -30.88 6.31
C GLY A 240 -30.72 -31.72 7.20
N ARG A 241 -30.47 -31.77 8.52
CA ARG A 241 -31.32 -32.52 9.45
C ARG A 241 -32.70 -31.89 9.62
N GLN A 242 -32.75 -30.57 9.76
CA GLN A 242 -33.99 -29.87 10.13
C GLN A 242 -34.78 -29.38 8.92
N MET A 243 -34.11 -29.13 7.79
CA MET A 243 -34.70 -28.53 6.59
C MET A 243 -34.68 -29.46 5.38
N GLY A 244 -34.03 -30.63 5.48
CA GLY A 244 -33.90 -31.60 4.40
C GLY A 244 -32.76 -31.29 3.41
N LEU A 245 -32.50 -32.25 2.52
CA LEU A 245 -31.35 -32.22 1.61
C LEU A 245 -31.41 -31.13 0.55
N ALA A 246 -32.59 -30.80 0.03
CA ALA A 246 -32.72 -29.77 -1.00
C ALA A 246 -32.32 -28.37 -0.49
N LEU A 247 -32.77 -28.00 0.71
CA LEU A 247 -32.41 -26.72 1.33
C LEU A 247 -30.94 -26.68 1.77
N LEU A 248 -30.39 -27.82 2.21
CA LEU A 248 -28.94 -27.96 2.41
C LEU A 248 -28.15 -27.77 1.11
N GLY A 249 -28.62 -28.34 0.00
CA GLY A 249 -27.99 -28.16 -1.31
C GLY A 249 -27.95 -26.70 -1.76
N ASN A 250 -29.06 -25.98 -1.60
CA ASN A 250 -29.13 -24.55 -1.87
C ASN A 250 -28.14 -23.73 -1.01
N TYR A 251 -28.06 -24.03 0.29
CA TYR A 251 -27.07 -23.42 1.17
C TYR A 251 -25.63 -23.74 0.74
N ALA A 252 -25.34 -25.02 0.45
CA ALA A 252 -24.01 -25.48 0.04
C ALA A 252 -23.56 -24.83 -1.28
N LEU A 253 -24.47 -24.69 -2.25
CA LEU A 253 -24.21 -23.96 -3.50
C LEU A 253 -23.85 -22.49 -3.20
N ALA A 254 -24.67 -21.80 -2.40
CA ALA A 254 -24.44 -20.40 -2.02
C ALA A 254 -23.09 -20.20 -1.32
N ALA A 255 -22.77 -21.06 -0.34
CA ALA A 255 -21.49 -21.04 0.36
C ALA A 255 -20.31 -21.33 -0.58
N ARG A 256 -20.47 -22.28 -1.51
CA ARG A 256 -19.42 -22.60 -2.48
C ARG A 256 -19.19 -21.46 -3.48
N ALA A 257 -20.25 -20.81 -3.95
CA ALA A 257 -20.16 -19.65 -4.83
C ALA A 257 -19.49 -18.45 -4.13
N GLN A 258 -19.82 -18.19 -2.87
CA GLN A 258 -19.17 -17.15 -2.07
C GLN A 258 -17.68 -17.45 -1.83
N LEU A 259 -17.34 -18.71 -1.53
CA LEU A 259 -15.95 -19.13 -1.35
C LEU A 259 -15.15 -19.00 -2.66
N ALA A 260 -15.76 -19.34 -3.80
CA ALA A 260 -15.17 -19.15 -5.12
C ALA A 260 -14.86 -17.66 -5.37
N ALA A 261 -15.81 -16.77 -5.09
CA ALA A 261 -15.61 -15.32 -5.20
C ALA A 261 -14.47 -14.84 -4.28
N THR A 262 -14.38 -15.35 -3.05
CA THR A 262 -13.28 -15.04 -2.12
C THR A 262 -11.92 -15.45 -2.67
N GLN A 263 -11.82 -16.64 -3.26
CA GLN A 263 -10.58 -17.17 -3.82
C GLN A 263 -10.13 -16.42 -5.09
N LEU A 264 -11.07 -15.93 -5.89
CA LEU A 264 -10.79 -15.16 -7.11
C LEU A 264 -10.40 -13.72 -6.78
N LEU A 265 -11.19 -13.06 -5.95
CA LEU A 265 -11.07 -11.61 -5.74
C LEU A 265 -10.02 -11.26 -4.71
N ALA A 266 -9.89 -12.09 -3.67
CA ALA A 266 -9.36 -11.60 -2.41
C ALA A 266 -8.13 -12.37 -1.90
N ALA A 267 -8.03 -13.67 -2.19
CA ALA A 267 -6.80 -14.46 -1.99
C ALA A 267 -5.52 -13.81 -2.55
N PRO A 268 -5.51 -13.23 -3.77
CA PRO A 268 -4.29 -12.63 -4.32
C PRO A 268 -3.81 -11.42 -3.52
N LEU A 269 -4.77 -10.66 -2.97
CA LEU A 269 -4.46 -9.55 -2.10
C LEU A 269 -3.89 -10.05 -0.77
N TRP A 270 -4.44 -11.10 -0.16
CA TRP A 270 -3.93 -11.67 1.09
C TRP A 270 -2.55 -12.28 0.96
N ASP A 271 -2.35 -13.14 -0.05
CA ASP A 271 -1.10 -13.85 -0.25
C ASP A 271 0.06 -12.86 -0.44
N SER A 272 -0.18 -11.75 -1.15
CA SER A 272 0.82 -10.69 -1.30
C SER A 272 0.97 -9.75 -0.10
N SER A 273 -0.06 -9.63 0.75
CA SER A 273 -0.05 -8.69 1.88
C SER A 273 0.83 -9.15 3.03
N ILE A 274 0.89 -10.46 3.32
CA ILE A 274 1.77 -10.99 4.38
C ILE A 274 3.23 -10.57 4.14
N SER A 275 3.74 -10.75 2.92
CA SER A 275 5.12 -10.37 2.58
C SER A 275 5.35 -8.85 2.60
N VAL A 276 4.33 -8.06 2.26
CA VAL A 276 4.41 -6.59 2.30
C VAL A 276 4.48 -6.11 3.74
N PHE A 277 3.60 -6.63 4.61
CA PHE A 277 3.59 -6.28 6.02
C PHE A 277 4.86 -6.77 6.75
N ALA A 278 5.33 -7.97 6.43
CA ALA A 278 6.56 -8.52 7.03
C ALA A 278 7.82 -7.71 6.66
N ARG A 279 7.87 -7.08 5.48
CA ARG A 279 8.97 -6.14 5.13
C ARG A 279 8.78 -4.77 5.77
N ALA A 280 7.54 -4.30 5.82
CA ALA A 280 7.21 -3.00 6.37
C ALA A 280 7.30 -2.94 7.91
N GLN A 281 7.29 -4.09 8.61
CA GLN A 281 7.28 -4.13 10.08
C GLN A 281 8.51 -3.47 10.75
N VAL A 282 9.61 -3.30 10.01
CA VAL A 282 10.84 -2.65 10.50
C VAL A 282 10.60 -1.16 10.83
N ASN A 283 9.66 -0.53 10.12
CA ASN A 283 9.29 0.86 10.34
C ASN A 283 7.78 0.96 10.53
N ARG A 284 7.36 1.46 11.71
CA ARG A 284 5.95 1.64 12.05
C ARG A 284 5.18 2.44 11.00
N GLU A 285 5.71 3.57 10.53
CA GLU A 285 5.02 4.41 9.55
C GLU A 285 4.83 3.67 8.23
N ALA A 286 5.85 2.93 7.79
CA ALA A 286 5.79 2.11 6.60
C ALA A 286 4.74 0.99 6.74
N LEU A 287 4.64 0.36 7.91
CA LEU A 287 3.62 -0.65 8.21
C LEU A 287 2.21 -0.04 8.18
N LEU A 288 2.02 1.13 8.79
CA LEU A 288 0.74 1.84 8.80
C LEU A 288 0.32 2.26 7.39
N ASP A 289 1.23 2.78 6.58
CA ASP A 289 0.95 3.15 5.18
C ASP A 289 0.64 1.92 4.32
N ALA A 290 1.37 0.83 4.52
CA ALA A 290 1.11 -0.44 3.84
C ALA A 290 -0.28 -0.98 4.19
N ILE A 291 -0.66 -1.01 5.48
CA ILE A 291 -1.98 -1.45 5.94
C ILE A 291 -3.06 -0.53 5.36
N ALA A 292 -2.90 0.79 5.48
CA ALA A 292 -3.85 1.76 4.96
C ALA A 292 -4.06 1.61 3.45
N THR A 293 -2.98 1.42 2.69
CA THR A 293 -3.03 1.21 1.24
C THR A 293 -3.75 -0.08 0.89
N ARG A 294 -3.42 -1.19 1.55
CA ARG A 294 -4.05 -2.50 1.28
C ARG A 294 -5.52 -2.53 1.70
N SER A 295 -5.86 -1.91 2.83
CA SER A 295 -7.25 -1.78 3.29
C SER A 295 -8.08 -0.96 2.30
N LEU A 296 -7.49 0.12 1.77
CA LEU A 296 -8.14 0.93 0.75
C LEU A 296 -8.31 0.17 -0.57
N MET A 297 -7.34 -0.64 -1.00
CA MET A 297 -7.48 -1.51 -2.17
C MET A 297 -8.61 -2.52 -1.96
N ALA A 298 -8.67 -3.19 -0.81
CA ALA A 298 -9.74 -4.13 -0.50
C ALA A 298 -11.12 -3.46 -0.51
N ALA A 299 -11.24 -2.29 0.13
CA ALA A 299 -12.48 -1.53 0.21
C ALA A 299 -12.93 -0.95 -1.15
N THR A 300 -11.99 -0.71 -2.08
CA THR A 300 -12.27 -0.11 -3.40
C THR A 300 -12.54 -1.16 -4.49
N PHE A 301 -12.00 -2.37 -4.38
CA PHE A 301 -12.10 -3.36 -5.45
C PHE A 301 -12.79 -4.66 -5.03
N ILE A 302 -12.55 -5.15 -3.81
CA ILE A 302 -13.03 -6.47 -3.38
C ILE A 302 -14.39 -6.35 -2.67
N VAL A 303 -14.50 -5.46 -1.69
CA VAL A 303 -15.75 -5.24 -0.95
C VAL A 303 -16.90 -4.88 -1.90
N PRO A 304 -16.73 -3.97 -2.88
CA PRO A 304 -17.78 -3.65 -3.83
C PRO A 304 -18.19 -4.85 -4.68
N ALA A 305 -17.25 -5.68 -5.12
CA ALA A 305 -17.60 -6.87 -5.90
C ALA A 305 -18.55 -7.81 -5.12
N PHE A 306 -18.32 -7.99 -3.81
CA PHE A 306 -19.24 -8.74 -2.96
C PHE A 306 -20.59 -8.04 -2.77
N LEU A 307 -20.61 -6.73 -2.52
CA LEU A 307 -21.85 -5.97 -2.33
C LEU A 307 -22.70 -5.92 -3.59
N LEU A 308 -22.07 -5.74 -4.76
CA LEU A 308 -22.72 -5.77 -6.06
C LEU A 308 -23.28 -7.16 -6.38
N ALA A 309 -22.54 -8.22 -6.07
CA ALA A 309 -23.02 -9.59 -6.20
C ALA A 309 -24.23 -9.87 -5.28
N ALA A 310 -24.22 -9.36 -4.05
CA ALA A 310 -25.37 -9.43 -3.15
C ALA A 310 -26.58 -8.67 -3.71
N GLY A 311 -26.40 -7.42 -4.15
CA GLY A 311 -27.48 -6.61 -4.73
C GLY A 311 -28.08 -7.21 -6.01
N SER A 312 -27.28 -7.98 -6.76
CA SER A 312 -27.71 -8.62 -8.02
C SER A 312 -28.09 -10.11 -7.84
N GLY A 313 -28.09 -10.65 -6.62
CA GLY A 313 -28.22 -12.09 -6.35
C GLY A 313 -29.46 -12.73 -6.97
N GLU A 314 -30.60 -12.04 -6.89
CA GLU A 314 -31.91 -12.41 -7.45
C GLU A 314 -31.87 -12.76 -8.95
N VAL A 315 -30.95 -12.16 -9.70
CA VAL A 315 -30.80 -12.43 -11.12
C VAL A 315 -29.48 -13.14 -11.43
N LEU A 316 -28.44 -12.94 -10.63
CA LEU A 316 -27.13 -13.56 -10.81
C LEU A 316 -27.19 -15.08 -10.57
N VAL A 317 -27.82 -15.53 -9.49
CA VAL A 317 -27.87 -16.95 -9.14
C VAL A 317 -28.64 -17.77 -10.18
N PRO A 318 -29.88 -17.39 -10.57
CA PRO A 318 -30.61 -18.13 -11.60
C PRO A 318 -29.96 -18.09 -12.98
N ALA A 319 -29.33 -16.97 -13.37
CA ALA A 319 -28.66 -16.86 -14.67
C ALA A 319 -27.39 -17.72 -14.75
N VAL A 320 -26.60 -17.76 -13.67
CA VAL A 320 -25.34 -18.51 -13.62
C VAL A 320 -25.59 -19.99 -13.40
N PHE A 321 -26.41 -20.36 -12.41
CA PHE A 321 -26.55 -21.75 -11.98
C PHE A 321 -27.81 -22.44 -12.53
N GLY A 322 -28.84 -21.69 -12.89
CA GLY A 322 -30.14 -22.20 -13.33
C GLY A 322 -31.26 -21.86 -12.34
N SER A 323 -32.51 -21.90 -12.81
CA SER A 323 -33.69 -21.52 -12.00
C SER A 323 -33.97 -22.48 -10.85
N GLN A 324 -33.44 -23.70 -10.88
CA GLN A 324 -33.59 -24.67 -9.78
C GLN A 324 -32.89 -24.23 -8.47
N TRP A 325 -32.07 -23.18 -8.52
CA TRP A 325 -31.31 -22.63 -7.39
C TRP A 325 -31.93 -21.38 -6.79
N HIS A 326 -33.24 -21.16 -6.98
CA HIS A 326 -33.92 -19.96 -6.47
C HIS A 326 -33.77 -19.82 -4.94
N ASP A 327 -33.91 -20.90 -4.17
CA ASP A 327 -33.76 -20.87 -2.71
C ASP A 327 -32.31 -20.64 -2.25
N ALA A 328 -31.32 -20.69 -3.17
CA ALA A 328 -29.93 -20.32 -2.90
C ALA A 328 -29.69 -18.81 -2.98
N VAL A 329 -30.63 -18.02 -3.51
CA VAL A 329 -30.48 -16.56 -3.69
C VAL A 329 -30.27 -15.86 -2.36
N ALA A 330 -31.21 -15.99 -1.43
CA ALA A 330 -31.15 -15.32 -0.13
C ALA A 330 -29.90 -15.70 0.69
N PRO A 331 -29.53 -16.99 0.88
CA PRO A 331 -28.29 -17.33 1.56
C PRO A 331 -27.05 -16.82 0.82
N PHE A 332 -27.03 -16.83 -0.52
CA PHE A 332 -25.91 -16.27 -1.29
C PHE A 332 -25.72 -14.78 -1.03
N GLN A 333 -26.80 -13.99 -1.05
CA GLN A 333 -26.73 -12.55 -0.79
C GLN A 333 -26.15 -12.25 0.59
N ILE A 334 -26.64 -12.95 1.62
CA ILE A 334 -26.16 -12.79 3.01
C ILE A 334 -24.70 -13.23 3.14
N LEU A 335 -24.31 -14.34 2.52
CA LEU A 335 -22.92 -14.81 2.52
C LEU A 335 -22.00 -13.85 1.76
N CYS A 336 -22.47 -13.17 0.71
CA CYS A 336 -21.73 -12.10 0.05
C CYS A 336 -21.50 -10.90 0.98
N LEU A 337 -22.49 -10.51 1.79
CA LEU A 337 -22.30 -9.51 2.85
C LEU A 337 -21.24 -9.97 3.86
N LEU A 338 -21.32 -11.23 4.30
CA LEU A 338 -20.29 -11.84 5.15
C LEU A 338 -18.91 -11.78 4.48
N GLY A 339 -18.81 -12.08 3.18
CA GLY A 339 -17.58 -11.99 2.39
C GLY A 339 -16.98 -10.59 2.34
N ALA A 340 -17.82 -9.57 2.17
CA ALA A 340 -17.42 -8.16 2.24
C ALA A 340 -16.78 -7.81 3.60
N LEU A 341 -17.42 -8.19 4.72
CA LEU A 341 -16.88 -7.95 6.06
C LEU A 341 -15.60 -8.75 6.32
N ARG A 342 -15.63 -10.05 6.00
CA ARG A 342 -14.53 -10.99 6.26
C ARG A 342 -13.29 -10.62 5.46
N THR A 343 -13.45 -9.99 4.29
CA THR A 343 -12.32 -9.55 3.49
C THR A 343 -11.44 -8.55 4.27
N ILE A 344 -12.06 -7.57 4.92
CA ILE A 344 -11.33 -6.59 5.73
C ILE A 344 -10.69 -7.30 6.93
N ALA A 345 -11.42 -8.18 7.60
CA ALA A 345 -10.92 -8.93 8.76
C ALA A 345 -9.69 -9.80 8.43
N LEU A 346 -9.71 -10.49 7.28
CA LEU A 346 -8.59 -11.32 6.81
C LEU A 346 -7.35 -10.48 6.52
N LEU A 347 -7.51 -9.25 6.00
CA LEU A 347 -6.38 -8.37 5.76
C LEU A 347 -5.72 -7.96 7.08
N TYR A 348 -6.49 -7.57 8.09
CA TYR A 348 -5.96 -7.26 9.41
C TYR A 348 -5.36 -8.50 10.09
N SER A 349 -5.97 -9.67 9.90
CA SER A 349 -5.38 -10.93 10.35
C SER A 349 -3.98 -11.14 9.76
N SER A 350 -3.79 -10.86 8.47
CA SER A 350 -2.47 -10.97 7.83
C SER A 350 -1.45 -9.97 8.37
N ALA A 351 -1.88 -8.76 8.77
CA ALA A 351 -1.00 -7.78 9.43
C ALA A 351 -0.59 -8.23 10.83
N VAL A 352 -1.54 -8.73 11.63
CA VAL A 352 -1.29 -9.27 12.99
C VAL A 352 -0.41 -10.52 12.95
N GLN A 353 -0.58 -11.37 11.94
CA GLN A 353 0.29 -12.53 11.72
C GLN A 353 1.71 -12.10 11.33
N ALA A 354 1.86 -11.08 10.50
CA ALA A 354 3.17 -10.57 10.08
C ALA A 354 3.98 -9.98 11.25
N THR A 355 3.32 -9.46 12.29
CA THR A 355 3.98 -8.93 13.50
C THR A 355 4.17 -9.97 14.62
N GLY A 356 3.84 -11.25 14.37
CA GLY A 356 4.06 -12.34 15.32
C GLY A 356 2.96 -12.52 16.38
N ALA A 357 1.89 -11.72 16.36
CA ALA A 357 0.79 -11.76 17.34
C ALA A 357 -0.39 -12.66 16.91
N ALA A 358 -0.14 -13.70 16.11
CA ALA A 358 -1.17 -14.56 15.52
C ALA A 358 -2.11 -15.21 16.57
N GLY A 359 -1.61 -15.49 17.78
CA GLY A 359 -2.40 -16.05 18.87
C GLY A 359 -3.59 -15.16 19.30
N ALA A 360 -3.49 -13.84 19.13
CA ALA A 360 -4.58 -12.92 19.46
C ALA A 360 -5.81 -13.10 18.54
N MET A 361 -5.62 -13.62 17.32
CA MET A 361 -6.72 -13.88 16.38
C MET A 361 -7.57 -15.10 16.77
N VAL A 362 -7.09 -15.96 17.67
CA VAL A 362 -7.88 -17.10 18.18
C VAL A 362 -9.14 -16.61 18.91
N GLN A 363 -9.02 -15.52 19.68
CA GLN A 363 -10.15 -14.92 20.40
C GLN A 363 -11.24 -14.44 19.44
N VAL A 364 -10.86 -13.90 18.27
CA VAL A 364 -11.78 -13.50 17.21
C VAL A 364 -12.56 -14.71 16.68
N GLY A 365 -11.86 -15.82 16.43
CA GLY A 365 -12.47 -17.08 15.97
C GLY A 365 -13.46 -17.65 16.98
N ILE A 366 -13.10 -17.69 18.26
CA ILE A 366 -13.96 -18.19 19.35
C ILE A 366 -15.24 -17.36 19.46
N VAL A 367 -15.13 -16.03 19.55
CA VAL A 367 -16.29 -15.14 19.67
C VAL A 367 -17.20 -15.25 18.46
N ARG A 368 -16.63 -15.25 17.25
CA ARG A 368 -17.38 -15.41 16.01
C ARG A 368 -18.17 -16.73 15.98
N CYS A 369 -17.51 -17.83 16.32
CA CYS A 369 -18.11 -19.16 16.36
C CYS A 369 -19.22 -19.24 17.42
N ALA A 370 -18.93 -18.83 18.66
CA ALA A 370 -19.89 -18.86 19.77
C ALA A 370 -21.14 -18.02 19.48
N CYS A 371 -20.98 -16.79 18.98
CA CYS A 371 -22.11 -15.93 18.64
C CYS A 371 -22.93 -16.46 17.45
N SER A 372 -22.29 -17.11 16.48
CA SER A 372 -23.02 -17.76 15.37
C SER A 372 -23.93 -18.87 15.88
N PHE A 373 -23.42 -19.76 16.74
CA PHE A 373 -24.20 -20.85 17.33
C PHE A 373 -25.25 -20.35 18.33
N LEU A 374 -24.98 -19.28 19.08
CA LEU A 374 -25.92 -18.73 20.05
C LEU A 374 -27.20 -18.21 19.37
N VAL A 375 -27.07 -17.57 18.21
CA VAL A 375 -28.20 -16.96 17.48
C VAL A 375 -28.82 -17.94 16.48
N LEU A 376 -28.13 -19.03 16.13
CA LEU A 376 -28.61 -20.02 15.15
C LEU A 376 -30.03 -20.54 15.45
N PRO A 377 -30.42 -20.97 16.67
CA PRO A 377 -31.78 -21.45 16.94
C PRO A 377 -32.87 -20.41 16.68
N LEU A 378 -32.58 -19.13 16.93
CA LEU A 378 -33.52 -18.02 16.70
C LEU A 378 -33.73 -17.75 15.21
N LEU A 379 -32.68 -17.92 14.41
CA LEU A 379 -32.73 -17.63 12.96
C LEU A 379 -33.09 -18.86 12.12
N LEU A 380 -33.05 -20.06 12.70
CA LEU A 380 -33.34 -21.30 12.00
C LEU A 380 -34.71 -21.34 11.30
N PRO A 381 -35.80 -20.76 11.85
CA PRO A 381 -37.10 -20.72 11.17
C PRO A 381 -37.09 -19.97 9.83
N PHE A 382 -36.09 -19.14 9.56
CA PHE A 382 -35.94 -18.41 8.29
C PHE A 382 -35.19 -19.23 7.21
N GLY A 383 -35.07 -20.55 7.39
CA GLY A 383 -34.48 -21.47 6.42
C GLY A 383 -32.96 -21.24 6.21
N PRO A 384 -32.42 -21.62 5.03
CA PRO A 384 -31.00 -21.42 4.68
C PRO A 384 -30.50 -19.98 4.84
N ALA A 385 -31.38 -19.00 4.60
CA ALA A 385 -31.06 -17.58 4.77
C ALA A 385 -30.81 -17.22 6.24
N GLY A 386 -31.62 -17.75 7.16
CA GLY A 386 -31.43 -17.57 8.60
C GLY A 386 -30.12 -18.15 9.10
N VAL A 387 -29.68 -19.26 8.52
CA VAL A 387 -28.38 -19.86 8.80
C VAL A 387 -27.22 -19.01 8.29
N ALA A 388 -27.30 -18.50 7.07
CA ALA A 388 -26.32 -17.54 6.57
C ALA A 388 -26.27 -16.27 7.46
N ALA A 389 -27.42 -15.82 7.96
CA ALA A 389 -27.53 -14.65 8.83
C ALA A 389 -26.89 -14.89 10.21
N SER A 390 -26.94 -16.10 10.76
CA SER A 390 -26.26 -16.41 12.03
C SER A 390 -24.73 -16.29 11.91
N LEU A 391 -24.15 -16.73 10.79
CA LEU A 391 -22.73 -16.55 10.48
C LEU A 391 -22.36 -15.07 10.31
N LEU A 392 -23.20 -14.30 9.62
CA LEU A 392 -23.01 -12.85 9.48
C LEU A 392 -23.05 -12.18 10.86
N PHE A 393 -24.01 -12.55 11.71
CA PHE A 393 -24.12 -12.04 13.07
C PHE A 393 -22.87 -12.35 13.90
N GLY A 394 -22.38 -13.59 13.86
CA GLY A 394 -21.14 -13.97 14.54
C GLY A 394 -19.94 -13.14 14.07
N GLN A 395 -19.83 -12.89 12.76
CA GLN A 395 -18.78 -12.03 12.22
C GLN A 395 -18.92 -10.57 12.69
N MET A 396 -20.13 -10.04 12.77
CA MET A 396 -20.40 -8.70 13.30
C MET A 396 -20.06 -8.59 14.79
N ALA A 397 -20.45 -9.59 15.59
CA ALA A 397 -20.14 -9.67 17.02
C ALA A 397 -18.62 -9.74 17.28
N ALA A 398 -17.84 -10.28 16.34
CA ALA A 398 -16.39 -10.34 16.44
C ALA A 398 -15.67 -9.02 16.08
N VAL A 399 -16.35 -8.05 15.43
CA VAL A 399 -15.73 -6.78 15.00
C VAL A 399 -15.10 -5.96 16.14
N PRO A 400 -15.75 -5.79 17.32
CA PRO A 400 -15.13 -5.09 18.45
C PRO A 400 -13.83 -5.78 18.92
N ILE A 401 -13.80 -7.11 18.91
CA ILE A 401 -12.62 -7.89 19.28
C ILE A 401 -11.53 -7.74 18.24
N ILE A 402 -11.87 -7.73 16.94
CA ILE A 402 -10.92 -7.44 15.85
C ILE A 402 -10.28 -6.07 16.07
N PHE A 403 -11.06 -5.01 16.35
CA PHE A 403 -10.51 -3.69 16.62
C PHE A 403 -9.67 -3.63 17.90
N ARG A 404 -10.05 -4.39 18.94
CA ARG A 404 -9.23 -4.54 20.16
C ARG A 404 -7.88 -5.17 19.83
N VAL A 405 -7.85 -6.27 19.05
CA VAL A 405 -6.61 -6.93 18.63
C VAL A 405 -5.77 -6.00 17.77
N ILE A 406 -6.36 -5.31 16.79
CA ILE A 406 -5.66 -4.31 15.97
C ILE A 406 -5.04 -3.21 16.84
N ARG A 407 -5.79 -2.69 17.82
CA ARG A 407 -5.27 -1.66 18.73
C ARG A 407 -4.11 -2.17 19.58
N LEU A 408 -4.21 -3.38 20.13
CA LEU A 408 -3.19 -3.93 21.02
C LEU A 408 -1.95 -4.41 20.28
N SER A 409 -2.11 -4.96 19.07
CA SER A 409 -1.02 -5.56 18.31
C SER A 409 -0.36 -4.59 17.32
N LEU A 410 -1.09 -3.59 16.83
CA LEU A 410 -0.62 -2.65 15.80
C LEU A 410 -0.72 -1.18 16.23
N GLU A 411 -1.30 -0.90 17.40
CA GLU A 411 -1.51 0.45 17.93
C GLU A 411 -2.27 1.38 16.97
N ILE A 412 -3.15 0.80 16.16
CA ILE A 412 -4.01 1.54 15.23
C ILE A 412 -5.36 1.80 15.86
N GLN A 413 -5.83 3.04 15.77
CA GLN A 413 -7.17 3.41 16.18
C GLN A 413 -8.20 3.01 15.11
N ALA A 414 -9.40 2.60 15.53
CA ALA A 414 -10.46 2.14 14.62
C ALA A 414 -11.01 3.28 13.72
N MET A 415 -11.13 4.50 14.26
CA MET A 415 -11.80 5.60 13.57
C MET A 415 -11.11 6.06 12.26
N PRO A 416 -9.77 6.20 12.21
CA PRO A 416 -9.07 6.45 10.94
C PRO A 416 -9.34 5.38 9.87
N ILE A 417 -9.34 4.10 10.26
CA ILE A 417 -9.62 2.97 9.35
C ILE A 417 -11.03 3.12 8.77
N LEU A 418 -12.03 3.27 9.64
CA LEU A 418 -13.44 3.39 9.23
C LEU A 418 -13.65 4.58 8.31
N ARG A 419 -13.07 5.75 8.62
CA ARG A 419 -13.16 6.95 7.78
C ARG A 419 -12.52 6.75 6.40
N GLN A 420 -11.44 5.97 6.33
CA GLN A 420 -10.74 5.69 5.09
C GLN A 420 -11.56 4.79 4.15
N ILE A 421 -12.22 3.77 4.69
CA ILE A 421 -13.02 2.81 3.91
C ILE A 421 -14.48 3.24 3.72
N ALA A 422 -14.96 4.25 4.46
CA ALA A 422 -16.37 4.67 4.41
C ALA A 422 -16.83 5.11 3.02
N LYS A 423 -16.03 5.91 2.30
CA LYS A 423 -16.39 6.42 0.97
C LYS A 423 -16.59 5.30 -0.08
N PRO A 424 -15.62 4.38 -0.29
CA PRO A 424 -15.79 3.34 -1.30
C PRO A 424 -16.87 2.33 -0.89
N VAL A 425 -17.03 2.06 0.40
CA VAL A 425 -18.10 1.17 0.89
C VAL A 425 -19.48 1.81 0.70
N LEU A 426 -19.66 3.09 1.05
CA LEU A 426 -20.95 3.78 0.84
C LEU A 426 -21.31 3.87 -0.65
N ALA A 427 -20.33 4.17 -1.52
CA ALA A 427 -20.54 4.15 -2.96
C ALA A 427 -20.98 2.76 -3.46
N ALA A 428 -20.38 1.70 -2.92
CA ALA A 428 -20.75 0.32 -3.25
C ALA A 428 -22.13 -0.07 -2.74
N VAL A 429 -22.50 0.34 -1.52
CA VAL A 429 -23.84 0.12 -0.96
C VAL A 429 -24.90 0.81 -1.82
N LEU A 430 -24.67 2.08 -2.20
CA LEU A 430 -25.58 2.82 -3.09
C LEU A 430 -25.71 2.14 -4.46
N ALA A 431 -24.58 1.74 -5.05
CA ALA A 431 -24.59 1.03 -6.33
C ALA A 431 -25.31 -0.32 -6.25
N ALA A 432 -25.09 -1.09 -5.18
CA ALA A 432 -25.77 -2.36 -4.94
C ALA A 432 -27.27 -2.19 -4.71
N ALA A 433 -27.70 -1.14 -3.99
CA ALA A 433 -29.10 -0.83 -3.77
C ALA A 433 -29.82 -0.47 -5.08
N VAL A 434 -29.16 0.31 -5.97
CA VAL A 434 -29.68 0.59 -7.31
C VAL A 434 -29.75 -0.69 -8.14
N GLY A 435 -28.71 -1.54 -8.07
CA GLY A 435 -28.71 -2.86 -8.72
C GLY A 435 -29.87 -3.73 -8.34
N PHE A 436 -30.16 -3.79 -7.03
CA PHE A 436 -31.29 -4.53 -6.49
C PHE A 436 -32.63 -3.97 -7.00
N ALA A 437 -32.80 -2.65 -7.02
CA ALA A 437 -34.00 -2.03 -7.57
C ALA A 437 -34.18 -2.32 -9.07
N VAL A 438 -33.09 -2.26 -9.85
CA VAL A 438 -33.10 -2.60 -11.28
C VAL A 438 -33.40 -4.09 -11.50
N ALA A 439 -32.83 -4.97 -10.69
CA ALA A 439 -33.07 -6.41 -10.75
C ALA A 439 -34.56 -6.73 -10.57
N ASN A 440 -35.17 -6.20 -9.51
CA ASN A 440 -36.60 -6.39 -9.24
C ASN A 440 -37.50 -5.82 -10.34
N PHE A 441 -37.15 -4.66 -10.88
CA PHE A 441 -37.89 -4.09 -12.01
C PHE A 441 -37.76 -4.95 -13.28
N ALA A 442 -36.55 -5.41 -13.59
CA ALA A 442 -36.24 -6.18 -14.80
C ALA A 442 -36.89 -7.57 -14.81
N GLN A 443 -36.98 -8.24 -13.64
CA GLN A 443 -37.61 -9.57 -13.53
C GLN A 443 -39.05 -9.61 -14.08
N THR A 444 -39.78 -8.50 -14.03
CA THR A 444 -41.17 -8.43 -14.51
C THR A 444 -41.32 -8.14 -16.01
N ARG A 445 -40.23 -7.76 -16.72
CA ARG A 445 -40.32 -7.21 -18.09
C ARG A 445 -39.36 -7.81 -19.10
N VAL A 446 -38.27 -8.43 -18.67
CA VAL A 446 -37.26 -9.02 -19.56
C VAL A 446 -36.82 -10.39 -19.07
N ASN A 447 -36.21 -11.18 -19.96
CA ASN A 447 -35.61 -12.47 -19.60
C ASN A 447 -34.56 -12.27 -18.48
N ALA A 448 -34.55 -13.16 -17.51
CA ALA A 448 -33.62 -13.20 -16.38
C ALA A 448 -32.17 -12.89 -16.78
N VAL A 449 -31.64 -13.48 -17.84
CA VAL A 449 -30.24 -13.25 -18.26
C VAL A 449 -29.97 -11.79 -18.63
N VAL A 450 -30.91 -11.16 -19.36
CA VAL A 450 -30.82 -9.75 -19.74
C VAL A 450 -31.00 -8.85 -18.53
N GLY A 451 -31.93 -9.19 -17.63
CA GLY A 451 -32.10 -8.53 -16.34
C GLY A 451 -30.83 -8.56 -15.49
N SER A 452 -30.11 -9.68 -15.45
CA SER A 452 -28.84 -9.82 -14.70
C SER A 452 -27.75 -8.94 -15.30
N ALA A 453 -27.62 -8.96 -16.63
CA ALA A 453 -26.62 -8.15 -17.32
C ALA A 453 -26.87 -6.65 -17.10
N LEU A 454 -28.14 -6.22 -17.13
CA LEU A 454 -28.52 -4.82 -16.87
C LEU A 454 -28.30 -4.42 -15.41
N SER A 455 -28.77 -5.22 -14.45
CA SER A 455 -28.58 -4.94 -13.02
C SER A 455 -27.09 -4.85 -12.66
N LEU A 456 -26.29 -5.85 -13.04
CA LEU A 456 -24.86 -5.87 -12.75
C LEU A 456 -24.12 -4.77 -13.50
N GLY A 457 -24.45 -4.55 -14.78
CA GLY A 457 -23.83 -3.53 -15.63
C GLY A 457 -24.09 -2.11 -15.11
N ILE A 458 -25.34 -1.79 -14.78
CA ILE A 458 -25.72 -0.47 -14.23
C ILE A 458 -25.06 -0.26 -12.87
N SER A 459 -25.07 -1.26 -11.99
CA SER A 459 -24.47 -1.14 -10.67
C SER A 459 -22.95 -0.97 -10.75
N ALA A 460 -22.27 -1.73 -11.61
CA ALA A 460 -20.84 -1.59 -11.84
C ALA A 460 -20.50 -0.23 -12.44
N ALA A 461 -21.28 0.26 -13.42
CA ALA A 461 -21.10 1.57 -14.03
C ALA A 461 -21.33 2.70 -13.03
N LEU A 462 -22.39 2.62 -12.22
CA LEU A 462 -22.67 3.59 -11.16
C LEU A 462 -21.57 3.59 -10.10
N TYR A 463 -21.11 2.41 -9.67
CA TYR A 463 -19.99 2.30 -8.75
C TYR A 463 -18.72 2.95 -9.32
N ALA A 464 -18.39 2.65 -10.58
CA ALA A 464 -17.25 3.22 -11.28
C ALA A 464 -17.35 4.75 -11.38
N LEU A 465 -18.53 5.28 -11.69
CA LEU A 465 -18.78 6.73 -11.72
C LEU A 465 -18.59 7.38 -10.35
N LEU A 466 -19.20 6.80 -9.30
CA LEU A 466 -19.12 7.31 -7.93
C LEU A 466 -17.68 7.28 -7.41
N ILE A 467 -16.92 6.21 -7.67
CA ILE A 467 -15.55 6.10 -7.19
C ILE A 467 -14.59 7.02 -7.94
N VAL A 468 -14.80 7.23 -9.25
CA VAL A 468 -14.08 8.25 -10.04
C VAL A 468 -14.35 9.65 -9.49
N ALA A 469 -15.60 9.96 -9.12
CA ALA A 469 -15.94 11.26 -8.55
C ALA A 469 -15.40 11.46 -7.12
N LEU A 470 -15.56 10.44 -6.25
CA LEU A 470 -15.25 10.55 -4.82
C LEU A 470 -13.76 10.34 -4.51
N MET A 471 -13.05 9.53 -5.30
CA MET A 471 -11.69 9.07 -5.01
C MET A 471 -10.74 9.06 -6.23
N PRO A 472 -10.71 10.12 -7.06
CA PRO A 472 -9.95 10.12 -8.32
C PRO A 472 -8.44 9.96 -8.09
N ARG A 473 -7.89 10.49 -7.00
CA ARG A 473 -6.46 10.39 -6.66
C ARG A 473 -6.02 8.97 -6.31
N VAL A 474 -6.92 8.17 -5.71
CA VAL A 474 -6.64 6.78 -5.35
C VAL A 474 -6.59 5.93 -6.61
N LEU A 475 -7.57 6.11 -7.50
CA LEU A 475 -7.59 5.46 -8.80
C LEU A 475 -6.38 5.86 -9.64
N LEU A 476 -6.00 7.15 -9.64
CA LEU A 476 -4.85 7.64 -10.40
C LEU A 476 -3.55 6.93 -10.02
N ARG A 477 -3.33 6.66 -8.71
CA ARG A 477 -2.15 5.91 -8.23
C ARG A 477 -2.10 4.47 -8.74
N HIS A 478 -3.25 3.86 -9.02
CA HIS A 478 -3.33 2.49 -9.52
C HIS A 478 -3.28 2.45 -11.05
N VAL A 479 -4.02 3.33 -11.72
CA VAL A 479 -4.08 3.42 -13.19
C VAL A 479 -2.75 3.88 -13.77
N SER A 480 -1.99 4.74 -13.07
CA SER A 480 -0.65 5.16 -13.51
C SER A 480 0.38 4.03 -13.56
N ARG A 481 0.09 2.89 -12.92
CA ARG A 481 0.95 1.69 -12.96
C ARG A 481 0.58 0.75 -14.11
N LEU A 482 -0.51 1.00 -14.83
CA LEU A 482 -0.91 0.18 -15.97
C LEU A 482 -0.13 0.60 -17.23
N PRO A 483 0.56 -0.34 -17.90
CA PRO A 483 1.25 -0.04 -19.15
C PRO A 483 0.28 0.15 -20.32
N GLY A 484 0.70 0.92 -21.33
CA GLY A 484 0.02 1.04 -22.62
C GLY A 484 -1.01 2.17 -22.75
N ALA A 485 -1.69 2.20 -23.90
CA ALA A 485 -2.62 3.27 -24.28
C ALA A 485 -3.83 3.42 -23.34
N VAL A 486 -4.29 2.30 -22.76
CA VAL A 486 -5.40 2.27 -21.78
C VAL A 486 -4.99 2.98 -20.48
N GLY A 487 -3.78 2.73 -19.98
CA GLY A 487 -3.23 3.43 -18.82
C GLY A 487 -3.11 4.93 -19.07
N ALA A 488 -2.56 5.33 -20.22
CA ALA A 488 -2.41 6.74 -20.59
C ALA A 488 -3.75 7.48 -20.77
N ALA A 489 -4.78 6.83 -21.34
CA ALA A 489 -6.12 7.40 -21.43
C ALA A 489 -6.78 7.54 -20.05
N GLY A 490 -6.69 6.51 -19.21
CA GLY A 490 -7.22 6.54 -17.85
C GLY A 490 -6.55 7.58 -16.96
N VAL A 491 -5.22 7.73 -17.06
CA VAL A 491 -4.46 8.80 -16.38
C VAL A 491 -4.98 10.17 -16.81
N ARG A 492 -5.13 10.43 -18.12
CA ARG A 492 -5.64 11.73 -18.63
C ARG A 492 -7.05 12.05 -18.11
N LEU A 493 -7.97 11.08 -18.13
CA LEU A 493 -9.32 11.25 -17.60
C LEU A 493 -9.29 11.56 -16.10
N LEU A 494 -8.59 10.75 -15.32
CA LEU A 494 -8.51 10.90 -13.87
C LEU A 494 -7.82 12.19 -13.47
N GLU A 495 -6.77 12.61 -14.16
CA GLU A 495 -6.16 13.93 -13.97
C GLU A 495 -7.15 15.07 -14.24
N GLY A 496 -8.01 14.94 -15.26
CA GLY A 496 -9.10 15.90 -15.51
C GLY A 496 -10.07 15.97 -14.33
N VAL A 497 -10.49 14.82 -13.80
CA VAL A 497 -11.38 14.75 -12.63
C VAL A 497 -10.72 15.27 -11.36
N VAL A 498 -9.44 14.95 -11.12
CA VAL A 498 -8.65 15.53 -10.02
C VAL A 498 -8.61 17.05 -10.14
N ARG A 499 -8.35 17.59 -11.34
CA ARG A 499 -8.31 19.03 -11.58
C ARG A 499 -9.64 19.73 -11.29
N LEU A 500 -10.76 19.11 -11.66
CA LEU A 500 -12.11 19.61 -11.34
C LEU A 500 -12.36 19.60 -9.83
N ASN A 501 -12.04 18.48 -9.17
CA ASN A 501 -12.24 18.30 -7.73
C ASN A 501 -11.39 19.29 -6.91
N ASP A 502 -10.12 19.47 -7.27
CA ASP A 502 -9.22 20.44 -6.65
C ASP A 502 -9.81 21.87 -6.69
N GLY A 503 -10.33 22.28 -7.86
CA GLY A 503 -10.98 23.58 -8.01
C GLY A 503 -12.25 23.73 -7.16
N MET A 504 -13.09 22.69 -7.09
CA MET A 504 -14.29 22.68 -6.24
C MET A 504 -13.94 22.75 -4.75
N LEU A 505 -12.94 21.99 -4.31
CA LEU A 505 -12.49 21.98 -2.91
C LEU A 505 -11.96 23.34 -2.47
N VAL A 506 -11.17 24.02 -3.31
CA VAL A 506 -10.66 25.37 -3.01
C VAL A 506 -11.80 26.39 -2.96
N ARG A 507 -12.77 26.31 -3.88
CA ARG A 507 -13.98 27.17 -3.84
C ARG A 507 -14.81 26.94 -2.58
N ALA A 508 -15.05 25.68 -2.22
CA ALA A 508 -15.74 25.34 -0.98
C ALA A 508 -14.99 25.86 0.25
N TYR A 509 -13.67 25.72 0.28
CA TYR A 509 -12.82 26.26 1.34
C TYR A 509 -12.95 27.79 1.45
N ARG A 510 -12.91 28.52 0.31
CA ARG A 510 -13.16 29.97 0.24
C ARG A 510 -14.52 30.34 0.82
N VAL A 511 -15.59 29.65 0.41
CA VAL A 511 -16.95 29.90 0.91
C VAL A 511 -16.99 29.70 2.41
N LEU A 512 -16.46 28.58 2.92
CA LEU A 512 -16.45 28.30 4.36
C LEU A 512 -15.62 29.32 5.17
N MET A 513 -14.49 29.80 4.64
CA MET A 513 -13.74 30.91 5.26
C MET A 513 -14.58 32.20 5.30
N SER A 514 -15.36 32.48 4.25
CA SER A 514 -16.20 33.67 4.18
C SER A 514 -17.39 33.65 5.15
N LEU A 515 -17.88 32.45 5.50
CA LEU A 515 -18.98 32.23 6.46
C LEU A 515 -18.55 32.29 7.93
N ALA A 516 -17.25 32.36 8.21
CA ALA A 516 -16.76 32.58 9.57
C ALA A 516 -17.35 33.88 10.15
N ARG A 517 -17.66 33.88 11.45
CA ARG A 517 -18.38 34.97 12.14
C ARG A 517 -17.79 36.34 11.75
N PRO A 518 -18.64 37.37 11.54
CA PRO A 518 -18.16 38.73 11.24
C PRO A 518 -17.21 39.18 12.36
N PHE A 519 -16.15 39.89 11.96
CA PHE A 519 -15.13 40.41 12.87
C PHE A 519 -15.80 41.15 14.03
N ALA A 520 -15.71 40.62 15.24
CA ALA A 520 -15.54 41.54 16.37
C ALA A 520 -14.17 42.16 16.15
N ALA A 521 -14.08 43.49 16.07
CA ALA A 521 -12.82 44.23 16.02
C ALA A 521 -12.06 44.03 17.35
N GLN A 522 -11.57 42.82 17.60
CA GLN A 522 -10.52 42.61 18.58
C GLN A 522 -9.24 43.05 17.91
N PRO A 523 -8.51 44.03 18.48
CA PRO A 523 -7.23 44.46 17.93
C PRO A 523 -6.33 43.22 17.78
N ALA A 524 -5.61 43.15 16.64
CA ALA A 524 -4.58 42.14 16.43
C ALA A 524 -3.71 42.06 17.70
N ARG A 525 -3.48 40.85 18.22
CA ARG A 525 -2.59 40.70 19.36
C ARG A 525 -1.23 41.28 18.95
N PRO A 526 -0.66 42.23 19.71
CA PRO A 526 0.64 42.79 19.38
C PRO A 526 1.67 41.66 19.31
N GLY A 527 2.12 41.30 18.11
CA GLY A 527 3.29 40.43 17.91
C GLY A 527 3.11 39.07 17.24
N GLU A 528 1.90 38.53 17.01
CA GLU A 528 1.76 37.16 16.43
C GLU A 528 1.64 37.17 14.88
N VAL A 529 2.63 36.60 14.20
CA VAL A 529 2.62 36.34 12.74
C VAL A 529 2.16 34.91 12.46
N VAL A 530 1.34 34.74 11.42
CA VAL A 530 0.93 33.41 10.93
C VAL A 530 1.75 33.04 9.70
N ILE A 531 2.30 31.82 9.71
CA ILE A 531 3.14 31.29 8.65
C ILE A 531 2.46 30.09 8.02
N VAL A 532 2.48 30.01 6.69
CA VAL A 532 2.05 28.85 5.90
C VAL A 532 3.28 28.32 5.18
N ILE A 533 3.59 27.04 5.38
CA ILE A 533 4.75 26.36 4.81
C ILE A 533 4.37 25.49 3.60
N ALA A 534 5.35 25.16 2.77
CA ALA A 534 5.13 24.38 1.57
C ALA A 534 4.92 22.88 1.82
N ASP A 535 5.50 22.32 2.89
CA ASP A 535 5.19 20.98 3.35
C ASP A 535 4.58 21.01 4.74
N ALA A 536 3.25 21.14 4.78
CA ALA A 536 2.49 21.12 6.03
C ALA A 536 2.39 19.71 6.67
N TYR A 537 3.10 18.71 6.15
CA TYR A 537 3.08 17.32 6.65
C TYR A 537 4.32 16.93 7.44
N SER A 538 5.48 17.54 7.17
CA SER A 538 6.71 17.32 7.95
C SER A 538 7.69 18.48 7.78
N MET A 539 8.01 19.16 8.88
CA MET A 539 9.03 20.21 8.93
C MET A 539 10.45 19.64 9.10
N ILE A 540 10.58 18.44 9.65
CA ILE A 540 11.88 17.77 9.87
C ILE A 540 12.28 16.96 8.63
N GLY A 541 11.32 16.36 7.91
CA GLY A 541 11.60 15.57 6.72
C GLY A 541 12.09 16.42 5.52
N SER A 542 11.65 17.67 5.44
CA SER A 542 12.03 18.63 4.39
C SER A 542 13.07 19.62 4.92
N VAL A 543 14.36 19.28 4.79
CA VAL A 543 15.48 20.15 5.22
C VAL A 543 15.41 21.53 4.54
N GLY A 544 14.89 21.58 3.31
CA GLY A 544 14.65 22.84 2.60
C GLY A 544 13.63 23.75 3.30
N ASP A 545 12.47 23.22 3.70
CA ASP A 545 11.47 24.01 4.43
C ASP A 545 12.01 24.47 5.80
N GLN A 546 12.79 23.61 6.47
CA GLN A 546 13.49 23.96 7.70
C GLN A 546 14.48 25.13 7.48
N ALA A 547 15.21 25.13 6.35
CA ALA A 547 16.13 26.21 5.99
C ALA A 547 15.40 27.55 5.81
N LEU A 548 14.25 27.53 5.11
CA LEU A 548 13.44 28.72 4.88
C LEU A 548 12.87 29.30 6.19
N VAL A 549 12.38 28.44 7.08
CA VAL A 549 11.86 28.86 8.38
C VAL A 549 12.99 29.37 9.28
N GLY A 550 14.15 28.71 9.27
CA GLY A 550 15.34 29.17 10.00
C GLY A 550 15.83 30.54 9.53
N GLY A 551 15.89 30.77 8.21
CA GLY A 551 16.22 32.10 7.66
C GLY A 551 15.17 33.16 7.97
N LEU A 552 13.89 32.79 8.00
CA LEU A 552 12.80 33.68 8.42
C LEU A 552 12.92 34.10 9.89
N THR A 553 13.38 33.19 10.77
CA THR A 553 13.58 33.48 12.21
C THR A 553 14.47 34.71 12.43
N ALA A 554 15.53 34.86 11.64
CA ALA A 554 16.43 36.01 11.73
C ALA A 554 15.71 37.34 11.44
N LEU A 555 14.81 37.35 10.45
CA LEU A 555 14.04 38.53 10.07
C LEU A 555 12.93 38.85 11.07
N LEU A 556 12.26 37.84 11.60
CA LEU A 556 11.27 38.02 12.67
C LEU A 556 11.93 38.64 13.91
N LYS A 557 13.14 38.18 14.27
CA LYS A 557 13.93 38.75 15.36
C LYS A 557 14.26 40.22 15.12
N GLN A 558 14.75 40.59 13.94
CA GLN A 558 15.03 41.98 13.58
C GLN A 558 13.78 42.87 13.68
N ALA A 559 12.61 42.32 13.32
CA ALA A 559 11.32 42.99 13.43
C ALA A 559 10.73 43.04 14.87
N GLY A 560 11.45 42.54 15.89
CA GLY A 560 10.98 42.50 17.27
C GLY A 560 9.88 41.47 17.55
N ILE A 561 9.67 40.49 16.67
CA ILE A 561 8.64 39.45 16.80
C ILE A 561 9.20 38.28 17.63
N LYS A 562 8.57 37.99 18.77
CA LYS A 562 9.00 36.95 19.71
C LYS A 562 8.32 35.59 19.51
N SER A 563 7.19 35.54 18.81
CA SER A 563 6.46 34.30 18.55
C SER A 563 5.78 34.30 17.19
N ALA A 564 5.68 33.11 16.58
CA ALA A 564 4.98 32.89 15.33
C ALA A 564 4.18 31.57 15.36
N ARG A 565 3.14 31.50 14.55
CA ARG A 565 2.23 30.34 14.50
C ARG A 565 2.24 29.74 13.11
N VAL A 566 2.51 28.44 13.02
CA VAL A 566 2.66 27.73 11.74
C VAL A 566 1.39 26.95 11.45
N LEU A 567 0.73 27.27 10.34
CA LEU A 567 -0.45 26.56 9.86
C LEU A 567 -0.02 25.24 9.21
N CYS A 568 -0.27 24.13 9.90
CA CYS A 568 0.20 22.80 9.53
C CYS A 568 -0.91 21.73 9.68
N ARG A 569 -0.62 20.47 9.36
CA ARG A 569 -1.51 19.34 9.69
C ARG A 569 -1.22 18.82 11.12
N PRO A 570 -2.11 18.03 11.73
CA PRO A 570 -1.83 17.44 13.05
C PRO A 570 -0.63 16.50 13.00
N GLY A 571 0.17 16.48 14.08
CA GLY A 571 1.33 15.61 14.23
C GLY A 571 2.64 16.15 13.64
N VAL A 572 2.66 17.40 13.19
CA VAL A 572 3.89 18.04 12.69
C VAL A 572 4.70 18.57 13.87
N GLU A 573 5.93 18.09 14.00
CA GLU A 573 6.90 18.64 14.94
C GLU A 573 7.31 20.05 14.50
N MET A 574 7.27 21.01 15.43
CA MET A 574 7.70 22.37 15.18
C MET A 574 9.23 22.45 15.25
N PRO A 575 9.85 23.38 14.49
CA PRO A 575 11.29 23.59 14.57
C PRO A 575 11.63 24.02 15.99
N VAL A 576 12.49 23.25 16.65
CA VAL A 576 13.00 23.56 17.99
C VAL A 576 14.30 24.33 17.80
N GLY A 577 14.33 25.61 18.18
CA GLY A 577 15.58 26.36 18.28
C GLY A 577 15.51 27.80 17.77
N GLY A 578 15.99 28.73 18.60
CA GLY A 578 16.13 30.15 18.29
C GLY A 578 15.37 31.06 19.26
N ASP A 579 15.61 32.38 19.14
CA ASP A 579 15.00 33.43 19.97
C ASP A 579 13.51 33.68 19.68
N VAL A 580 12.90 32.96 18.72
CA VAL A 580 11.50 33.10 18.30
C VAL A 580 10.74 31.80 18.54
N ALA A 581 9.65 31.85 19.32
CA ALA A 581 8.85 30.68 19.64
C ALA A 581 7.87 30.31 18.52
N PHE A 582 7.98 29.12 17.94
CA PHE A 582 7.05 28.59 16.94
C PHE A 582 6.00 27.66 17.57
N SER A 583 4.72 27.85 17.23
CA SER A 583 3.63 26.98 17.67
C SER A 583 2.84 26.40 16.48
N ALA A 584 2.42 25.14 16.61
CA ALA A 584 1.68 24.43 15.57
C ALA A 584 0.19 24.80 15.59
N MET A 585 -0.37 25.12 14.42
CA MET A 585 -1.82 25.25 14.21
C MET A 585 -2.29 24.13 13.28
N PRO A 586 -2.82 23.00 13.80
CA PRO A 586 -3.12 21.80 13.04
C PRO A 586 -4.43 21.90 12.22
N LEU A 587 -4.62 23.02 11.52
CA LEU A 587 -5.85 23.40 10.82
C LEU A 587 -5.73 23.31 9.28
N TRP A 588 -4.53 23.04 8.74
CA TRP A 588 -4.26 23.10 7.31
C TRP A 588 -4.99 22.02 6.50
N GLY A 589 -5.53 22.41 5.33
CA GLY A 589 -6.05 21.49 4.30
C GLY A 589 -7.39 20.79 4.62
N ARG A 590 -7.99 21.02 5.79
CA ARG A 590 -9.27 20.41 6.19
C ARG A 590 -10.44 21.38 5.97
N LEU A 591 -11.39 21.03 5.10
CA LEU A 591 -12.59 21.83 4.82
C LEU A 591 -13.32 22.27 6.11
N GLY A 592 -13.53 21.35 7.05
CA GLY A 592 -14.20 21.66 8.32
C GLY A 592 -13.44 22.63 9.24
N GLN A 593 -12.16 22.89 8.97
CA GLN A 593 -11.34 23.84 9.72
C GLN A 593 -11.18 25.19 9.01
N ALA A 594 -11.78 25.38 7.82
CA ALA A 594 -11.68 26.62 7.07
C ALA A 594 -12.13 27.85 7.89
N GLY A 595 -13.23 27.72 8.64
CA GLY A 595 -13.69 28.79 9.53
C GLY A 595 -12.71 29.09 10.68
N ALA A 596 -12.07 28.06 11.24
CA ALA A 596 -11.04 28.23 12.26
C ALA A 596 -9.80 28.95 11.70
N VAL A 597 -9.37 28.60 10.49
CA VAL A 597 -8.28 29.30 9.78
C VAL A 597 -8.63 30.78 9.56
N ALA A 598 -9.85 31.07 9.10
CA ALA A 598 -10.30 32.45 8.92
C ALA A 598 -10.28 33.25 10.24
N ASN A 599 -10.72 32.64 11.36
CA ASN A 599 -10.68 33.26 12.68
C ASN A 599 -9.26 33.51 13.19
N GLU A 600 -8.31 32.63 12.86
CA GLU A 600 -6.91 32.80 13.27
C GLU A 600 -6.17 33.83 12.42
N LEU A 601 -6.48 33.93 11.12
CA LEU A 601 -5.97 34.99 10.26
C LEU A 601 -6.49 36.36 10.69
N ALA A 602 -7.73 36.45 11.16
CA ALA A 602 -8.33 37.69 11.66
C ALA A 602 -7.57 38.32 12.85
N LYS A 603 -6.84 37.51 13.63
CA LYS A 603 -6.07 37.95 14.80
C LYS A 603 -4.59 38.24 14.47
N ALA A 604 -4.15 37.89 13.27
CA ALA A 604 -2.74 37.90 12.89
C ALA A 604 -2.27 39.32 12.54
N ARG A 605 -1.03 39.64 12.89
CA ARG A 605 -0.36 40.87 12.44
C ARG A 605 -0.10 40.85 10.93
N ALA A 606 0.34 39.70 10.43
CA ALA A 606 0.64 39.45 9.02
C ALA A 606 0.57 37.95 8.73
N LEU A 607 0.38 37.61 7.45
CA LEU A 607 0.46 36.26 6.91
C LEU A 607 1.68 36.12 6.00
N ILE A 608 2.53 35.14 6.28
CA ILE A 608 3.68 34.80 5.44
C ILE A 608 3.45 33.42 4.85
N VAL A 609 3.33 33.35 3.53
CA VAL A 609 3.24 32.10 2.78
C VAL A 609 4.60 31.78 2.17
N ILE A 610 5.27 30.78 2.72
CA ILE A 610 6.49 30.21 2.16
C ILE A 610 6.08 29.26 1.04
N GLY A 611 6.37 29.65 -0.20
CA GLY A 611 5.93 28.90 -1.38
C GLY A 611 6.79 27.69 -1.75
N ALA A 612 7.89 27.44 -1.02
CA ALA A 612 9.00 26.50 -1.23
C ALA A 612 9.04 25.69 -2.55
N ASP A 613 10.21 25.75 -3.20
CA ASP A 613 10.54 25.07 -4.46
C ASP A 613 9.75 25.51 -5.71
N VAL A 614 8.44 25.26 -5.83
CA VAL A 614 7.67 25.78 -6.99
C VAL A 614 6.19 26.04 -6.61
N LEU A 615 5.68 27.22 -6.96
CA LEU A 615 4.28 27.63 -6.70
C LEU A 615 3.47 27.78 -7.99
N ASP A 616 3.47 26.73 -8.82
CA ASP A 616 2.85 26.73 -10.15
C ASP A 616 1.87 25.55 -10.36
N GLY A 617 1.69 24.71 -9.34
CA GLY A 617 0.83 23.53 -9.35
C GLY A 617 1.51 22.22 -9.75
N PHE A 618 2.81 22.22 -10.08
CA PHE A 618 3.53 21.02 -10.51
C PHE A 618 3.53 19.90 -9.47
N TYR A 619 3.82 20.23 -8.20
CA TYR A 619 3.84 19.24 -7.12
C TYR A 619 2.44 18.89 -6.62
N SER A 620 1.61 19.90 -6.42
CA SER A 620 0.22 19.73 -6.02
C SER A 620 -0.55 21.02 -6.31
N ARG A 621 -1.36 20.99 -7.37
CA ARG A 621 -2.30 22.06 -7.71
C ARG A 621 -3.17 22.48 -6.53
N PHE A 622 -3.79 21.53 -5.82
CA PHE A 622 -4.63 21.83 -4.65
C PHE A 622 -3.88 22.65 -3.58
N GLU A 623 -2.75 22.15 -3.09
CA GLU A 623 -1.93 22.82 -2.06
C GLU A 623 -1.42 24.20 -2.52
N SER A 624 -0.95 24.34 -3.77
CA SER A 624 -0.53 25.65 -4.32
C SER A 624 -1.70 26.64 -4.41
N MET A 625 -2.87 26.19 -4.90
CA MET A 625 -4.07 27.02 -4.97
C MET A 625 -4.57 27.41 -3.58
N LEU A 626 -4.55 26.49 -2.61
CA LEU A 626 -5.00 26.74 -1.24
C LEU A 626 -4.13 27.80 -0.56
N ARG A 627 -2.81 27.78 -0.77
CA ARG A 627 -1.88 28.83 -0.29
C ARG A 627 -2.22 30.20 -0.84
N LEU A 628 -2.40 30.31 -2.15
CA LEU A 628 -2.79 31.57 -2.79
C LEU A 628 -4.18 32.05 -2.32
N GLU A 629 -5.11 31.12 -2.10
CA GLU A 629 -6.45 31.44 -1.61
C GLU A 629 -6.42 31.98 -0.18
N VAL A 630 -5.62 31.36 0.70
CA VAL A 630 -5.42 31.83 2.09
C VAL A 630 -4.74 33.19 2.10
N ALA A 631 -3.72 33.42 1.25
CA ALA A 631 -3.09 34.74 1.08
C ALA A 631 -4.09 35.79 0.60
N GLY A 632 -4.87 35.47 -0.44
CA GLY A 632 -5.89 36.37 -0.98
C GLY A 632 -7.02 36.65 0.02
N PHE A 633 -7.41 35.66 0.83
CA PHE A 633 -8.41 35.85 1.87
C PHE A 633 -7.91 36.82 2.95
N ALA A 634 -6.68 36.65 3.44
CA ALA A 634 -6.07 37.56 4.41
C ALA A 634 -6.03 39.00 3.87
N ALA A 635 -5.54 39.21 2.64
CA ALA A 635 -5.47 40.53 2.03
C ALA A 635 -6.85 41.18 1.83
N ARG A 636 -7.87 40.42 1.40
CA ARG A 636 -9.27 40.94 1.28
C ARG A 636 -9.86 41.38 2.61
N ARG A 637 -9.29 40.93 3.72
CA ARG A 637 -9.70 41.28 5.08
C ARG A 637 -8.78 42.32 5.73
N GLY A 638 -7.86 42.92 4.97
CA GLY A 638 -6.95 43.96 5.47
C GLY A 638 -5.76 43.43 6.27
N VAL A 639 -5.54 42.10 6.31
CA VAL A 639 -4.34 41.52 6.91
C VAL A 639 -3.23 41.49 5.86
N PRO A 640 -2.06 42.13 6.10
CA PRO A 640 -0.92 42.07 5.19
C PRO A 640 -0.55 40.63 4.89
N ALA A 641 -0.51 40.26 3.61
CA ALA A 641 -0.23 38.89 3.17
C ALA A 641 0.92 38.90 2.17
N MET A 642 1.89 38.01 2.37
CA MET A 642 3.08 37.92 1.55
C MET A 642 3.30 36.49 1.09
N VAL A 643 3.74 36.32 -0.15
CA VAL A 643 4.16 35.02 -0.67
C VAL A 643 5.63 35.13 -1.05
N CYS A 644 6.49 34.33 -0.42
CA CYS A 644 7.95 34.42 -0.60
C CYS A 644 8.60 33.06 -0.88
N SER A 645 9.87 33.10 -1.30
CA SER A 645 10.72 31.91 -1.53
C SER A 645 10.08 30.87 -2.46
N PHE A 646 9.53 31.34 -3.59
CA PHE A 646 8.92 30.49 -4.61
C PHE A 646 9.52 30.73 -6.00
N SER A 647 9.58 29.65 -6.78
CA SER A 647 9.89 29.67 -8.22
C SER A 647 8.63 29.35 -9.03
N PHE A 648 8.68 29.61 -10.33
CA PHE A 648 7.55 29.47 -11.24
C PHE A 648 8.03 28.95 -12.60
N ASN A 649 7.47 27.83 -13.06
CA ASN A 649 7.93 27.18 -14.27
C ASN A 649 7.45 27.91 -15.54
N ASP A 650 8.05 27.57 -16.67
CA ASP A 650 7.67 28.06 -18.01
C ASP A 650 6.28 27.56 -18.46
N ARG A 651 5.85 26.39 -17.96
CA ARG A 651 4.56 25.75 -18.24
C ARG A 651 3.78 25.50 -16.94
N PRO A 652 3.27 26.56 -16.27
CA PRO A 652 2.48 26.39 -15.04
C PRO A 652 1.13 25.72 -15.32
N ASP A 653 0.49 25.17 -14.28
CA ASP A 653 -0.90 24.72 -14.41
C ASP A 653 -1.78 25.94 -14.80
N PRO A 654 -2.65 25.84 -15.82
CA PRO A 654 -3.47 26.96 -16.29
C PRO A 654 -4.33 27.60 -15.20
N ALA A 655 -4.79 26.82 -14.21
CA ALA A 655 -5.56 27.36 -13.09
C ALA A 655 -4.68 28.10 -12.08
N MET A 656 -3.41 27.75 -11.95
CA MET A 656 -2.45 28.53 -11.16
C MET A 656 -2.19 29.87 -11.82
N ALA A 657 -1.99 29.91 -13.14
CA ALA A 657 -1.91 31.18 -13.87
C ALA A 657 -3.17 32.05 -13.67
N GLY A 658 -4.36 31.43 -13.72
CA GLY A 658 -5.62 32.10 -13.38
C GLY A 658 -5.70 32.61 -11.93
N ALA A 659 -5.23 31.82 -10.97
CA ALA A 659 -5.20 32.20 -9.55
C ALA A 659 -4.29 33.40 -9.29
N PHE A 660 -3.10 33.45 -9.92
CA PHE A 660 -2.19 34.61 -9.86
C PHE A 660 -2.82 35.88 -10.44
N ARG A 661 -3.55 35.78 -11.56
CA ARG A 661 -4.26 36.93 -12.14
C ARG A 661 -5.39 37.46 -11.25
N GLN A 662 -6.05 36.57 -10.50
CA GLN A 662 -7.17 36.92 -9.60
C GLN A 662 -6.73 37.33 -8.19
N LEU A 663 -5.43 37.36 -7.92
CA LEU A 663 -4.91 37.64 -6.59
C LEU A 663 -5.12 39.11 -6.20
N PRO A 664 -5.70 39.42 -5.03
CA PRO A 664 -5.94 40.79 -4.58
C PRO A 664 -4.69 41.67 -4.61
N GLN A 665 -4.85 42.99 -4.76
CA GLN A 665 -3.71 43.92 -4.76
C GLN A 665 -2.94 43.96 -3.44
N GLY A 666 -3.58 43.64 -2.31
CA GLY A 666 -2.93 43.60 -1.00
C GLY A 666 -2.02 42.40 -0.73
N VAL A 667 -1.78 41.51 -1.71
CA VAL A 667 -0.82 40.41 -1.54
C VAL A 667 0.51 40.76 -2.19
N THR A 668 1.57 40.83 -1.38
CA THR A 668 2.94 41.08 -1.83
C THR A 668 3.55 39.77 -2.36
N LEU A 669 4.06 39.78 -3.59
CA LEU A 669 4.69 38.63 -4.23
C LEU A 669 6.21 38.83 -4.31
N LEU A 670 6.94 37.97 -3.60
CA LEU A 670 8.39 38.00 -3.46
C LEU A 670 8.98 36.74 -4.11
N CYS A 671 9.42 36.88 -5.36
CA CYS A 671 9.93 35.76 -6.16
C CYS A 671 11.45 35.66 -5.99
N ARG A 672 11.94 34.46 -5.68
CA ARG A 672 13.35 34.28 -5.27
C ARG A 672 14.37 34.31 -6.41
N ASP A 673 13.92 34.28 -7.66
CA ASP A 673 14.81 34.15 -8.81
C ASP A 673 14.28 34.93 -10.02
N ALA A 674 15.22 35.44 -10.83
CA ALA A 674 14.91 36.38 -11.91
C ALA A 674 14.04 35.74 -13.00
N VAL A 675 14.33 34.48 -13.36
CA VAL A 675 13.60 33.74 -14.39
C VAL A 675 12.14 33.54 -14.00
N SER A 676 11.90 33.14 -12.75
CA SER A 676 10.56 33.00 -12.21
C SER A 676 9.86 34.35 -12.07
N ARG A 677 10.57 35.43 -11.70
CA ARG A 677 10.01 36.79 -11.66
C ARG A 677 9.56 37.24 -13.04
N GLU A 678 10.35 37.03 -14.08
CA GLU A 678 9.99 37.34 -15.47
C GLU A 678 8.70 36.61 -15.88
N ARG A 679 8.61 35.30 -15.58
CA ARG A 679 7.42 34.48 -15.89
C ARG A 679 6.18 34.94 -15.12
N VAL A 680 6.31 35.25 -13.83
CA VAL A 680 5.19 35.71 -13.00
C VAL A 680 4.78 37.13 -13.38
N ALA A 681 5.72 37.99 -13.78
CA ALA A 681 5.44 39.35 -14.23
C ALA A 681 4.54 39.38 -15.47
N GLN A 682 4.61 38.37 -16.34
CA GLN A 682 3.66 38.20 -17.45
C GLN A 682 2.21 37.99 -16.98
N LEU A 683 2.00 37.54 -15.74
CA LEU A 683 0.68 37.27 -15.16
C LEU A 683 0.17 38.42 -14.28
N VAL A 684 1.05 39.09 -13.55
CA VAL A 684 0.68 40.07 -12.51
C VAL A 684 1.36 41.44 -12.64
N GLY A 685 2.17 41.65 -13.68
CA GLY A 685 2.94 42.87 -13.91
C GLY A 685 4.02 43.10 -12.84
N GLU A 686 4.29 44.38 -12.55
CA GLU A 686 5.29 44.83 -11.56
C GLU A 686 4.95 44.50 -10.10
N ARG A 687 3.82 43.82 -9.84
CA ARG A 687 3.44 43.38 -8.49
C ARG A 687 4.35 42.31 -7.90
N VAL A 688 5.09 41.59 -8.75
CA VAL A 688 6.09 40.62 -8.31
C VAL A 688 7.47 41.25 -8.25
N ARG A 689 8.07 41.20 -7.06
CA ARG A 689 9.42 41.72 -6.79
C ARG A 689 10.41 40.56 -6.78
N LEU A 690 11.60 40.83 -7.29
CA LEU A 690 12.73 39.92 -7.15
C LEU A 690 13.27 40.00 -5.72
N THR A 691 13.45 38.86 -5.08
CA THR A 691 14.19 38.68 -3.83
C THR A 691 15.20 37.57 -4.01
N ALA A 692 16.06 37.33 -3.01
CA ALA A 692 16.77 36.07 -2.88
C ALA A 692 15.99 35.12 -1.97
N ASP A 693 16.40 33.85 -1.95
CA ASP A 693 15.77 32.81 -1.13
C ASP A 693 16.12 32.99 0.36
N LEU A 694 15.14 32.77 1.26
CA LEU A 694 15.35 32.94 2.70
C LEU A 694 16.41 32.00 3.28
N GLY A 695 16.71 30.87 2.63
CA GLY A 695 17.75 29.94 3.05
C GLY A 695 19.16 30.55 3.08
N PHE A 696 19.41 31.65 2.35
CA PHE A 696 20.68 32.38 2.44
C PHE A 696 20.90 32.98 3.84
N LEU A 697 19.83 33.36 4.54
CA LEU A 697 19.86 33.96 5.88
C LEU A 697 19.94 32.93 7.02
N LEU A 698 19.90 31.64 6.71
CA LEU A 698 20.01 30.59 7.72
C LEU A 698 21.39 30.64 8.41
N GLU A 699 21.41 30.77 9.73
CA GLU A 699 22.67 30.68 10.49
C GLU A 699 23.15 29.22 10.54
N PRO A 700 24.45 28.95 10.29
CA PRO A 700 25.00 27.60 10.40
C PRO A 700 25.06 27.14 11.86
N SER A 701 24.91 25.82 12.08
CA SER A 701 24.99 25.24 13.43
C SER A 701 26.43 25.25 13.94
N ALA A 702 26.63 25.62 15.21
CA ALA A 702 27.94 25.53 15.87
C ALA A 702 28.30 24.10 16.32
N ALA A 703 27.32 23.18 16.43
CA ALA A 703 27.50 21.85 16.99
C ALA A 703 26.64 20.78 16.29
N GLY A 704 26.80 20.65 14.97
CA GLY A 704 26.09 19.68 14.15
C GLY A 704 26.61 18.24 14.28
N GLU A 705 25.78 17.23 13.99
CA GLU A 705 26.22 15.82 13.96
C GLU A 705 26.86 15.48 12.61
N LEU A 706 26.25 15.92 11.50
CA LEU A 706 26.81 15.73 10.17
C LEU A 706 28.17 16.41 10.04
N GLU A 707 28.24 17.67 10.47
CA GLU A 707 29.49 18.44 10.50
C GLU A 707 30.60 17.70 11.24
N ARG A 708 30.32 17.23 12.47
CA ARG A 708 31.30 16.50 13.29
C ARG A 708 31.71 15.18 12.64
N SER A 709 30.75 14.45 12.06
CA SER A 709 31.02 13.19 11.36
C SER A 709 31.92 13.38 10.15
N VAL A 710 31.65 14.41 9.34
CA VAL A 710 32.47 14.75 8.16
C VAL A 710 33.84 15.24 8.58
N ALA A 711 33.93 16.14 9.58
CA ALA A 711 35.21 16.63 10.09
C ALA A 711 36.09 15.51 10.66
N ALA A 712 35.51 14.59 11.44
CA ALA A 712 36.21 13.42 11.98
C ALA A 712 36.68 12.50 10.85
N TRP A 713 35.81 12.18 9.89
CA TRP A 713 36.17 11.37 8.73
C TRP A 713 37.28 12.01 7.88
N LEU A 714 37.25 13.34 7.71
CA LEU A 714 38.31 14.06 7.01
C LEU A 714 39.66 13.95 7.72
N LYS A 715 39.66 13.98 9.05
CA LYS A 715 40.87 13.89 9.88
C LYS A 715 41.42 12.46 10.02
N GLU A 716 40.55 11.47 10.19
CA GLU A 716 40.91 10.08 10.52
C GLU A 716 40.97 9.16 9.28
N GLY A 717 40.34 9.58 8.18
CA GLY A 717 40.29 8.82 6.94
C GLY A 717 41.60 8.81 6.14
N PRO A 718 41.63 8.11 5.00
CA PRO A 718 42.79 8.06 4.13
C PRO A 718 43.24 9.47 3.72
N GLN A 719 44.50 9.81 3.98
CA GLN A 719 45.12 11.07 3.56
C GLN A 719 45.08 11.15 2.02
N ALA A 720 44.48 12.22 1.51
CA ALA A 720 44.31 12.51 0.10
C ALA A 720 44.72 13.96 -0.16
N GLY A 721 45.48 14.21 -1.23
CA GLY A 721 45.86 15.56 -1.65
C GLY A 721 44.82 16.22 -2.57
N GLY A 722 43.84 15.47 -3.05
CA GLY A 722 42.80 15.95 -3.97
C GLY A 722 41.60 16.63 -3.28
N PRO A 723 40.63 17.11 -4.09
CA PRO A 723 39.50 17.91 -3.61
C PRO A 723 38.47 17.09 -2.83
N VAL A 724 37.73 17.74 -1.93
CA VAL A 724 36.60 17.16 -1.21
C VAL A 724 35.29 17.55 -1.90
N ILE A 725 34.54 16.57 -2.39
CA ILE A 725 33.33 16.77 -3.19
C ILE A 725 32.11 16.25 -2.43
N ALA A 726 31.08 17.08 -2.28
CA ALA A 726 29.78 16.61 -1.81
C ALA A 726 28.91 16.16 -3.00
N TRP A 727 28.25 15.02 -2.87
CA TRP A 727 27.45 14.44 -3.93
C TRP A 727 26.04 14.13 -3.44
N ASN A 728 25.04 14.74 -4.07
CA ASN A 728 23.62 14.50 -3.81
C ASN A 728 22.92 14.15 -5.13
N LEU A 729 22.56 12.86 -5.27
CA LEU A 729 21.64 12.39 -6.29
C LEU A 729 20.25 12.22 -5.66
N SER A 730 19.24 12.90 -6.20
CA SER A 730 17.90 12.91 -5.60
C SER A 730 16.83 12.29 -6.50
N PRO A 731 15.83 11.60 -5.94
CA PRO A 731 14.69 11.08 -6.71
C PRO A 731 13.93 12.19 -7.47
N HIS A 732 13.92 13.40 -6.93
CA HIS A 732 13.26 14.57 -7.53
C HIS A 732 13.95 15.02 -8.82
N SER A 733 15.28 15.12 -8.82
CA SER A 733 16.03 15.49 -10.01
C SER A 733 15.88 14.49 -11.17
N LEU A 734 15.51 13.25 -10.85
CA LEU A 734 15.33 12.18 -11.82
C LEU A 734 13.85 11.85 -12.10
N LYS A 735 12.90 12.68 -11.63
CA LYS A 735 11.46 12.39 -11.68
C LYS A 735 10.91 12.25 -13.12
N LEU A 736 11.55 12.91 -14.08
CA LEU A 736 11.18 12.86 -15.50
C LEU A 736 11.75 11.64 -16.23
N LEU A 737 12.60 10.85 -15.57
CA LEU A 737 13.26 9.69 -16.16
C LEU A 737 12.45 8.40 -15.96
N SER A 738 12.55 7.49 -16.93
CA SER A 738 12.01 6.13 -16.81
C SER A 738 12.70 5.34 -15.69
N ALA A 739 12.11 4.22 -15.26
CA ALA A 739 12.73 3.36 -14.24
C ALA A 739 14.13 2.86 -14.66
N ALA A 740 14.32 2.53 -15.94
CA ALA A 740 15.62 2.11 -16.47
C ALA A 740 16.65 3.24 -16.46
N GLN A 741 16.24 4.46 -16.85
CA GLN A 741 17.13 5.63 -16.82
C GLN A 741 17.49 6.06 -15.39
N ARG A 742 16.58 5.90 -14.42
CA ARG A 742 16.90 6.15 -13.01
C ARG A 742 17.96 5.18 -12.49
N ASP A 743 17.85 3.90 -12.83
CA ASP A 743 18.88 2.92 -12.50
C ASP A 743 20.22 3.23 -13.17
N GLN A 744 20.18 3.68 -14.43
CA GLN A 744 21.35 4.14 -15.17
C GLN A 744 22.03 5.34 -14.50
N ALA A 745 21.27 6.33 -14.03
CA ALA A 745 21.82 7.50 -13.31
C ALA A 745 22.54 7.13 -12.00
N VAL A 746 22.02 6.13 -11.27
CA VAL A 746 22.68 5.59 -10.07
C VAL A 746 24.01 4.93 -10.44
N SER A 747 24.03 4.09 -11.48
CA SER A 747 25.26 3.46 -11.99
C SER A 747 26.28 4.47 -12.53
N ALA A 748 25.81 5.48 -13.27
CA ALA A 748 26.63 6.55 -13.80
C ALA A 748 27.28 7.38 -12.67
N SER A 749 26.51 7.69 -11.61
CA SER A 749 27.04 8.38 -10.43
C SER A 749 28.13 7.57 -9.73
N ALA A 750 27.92 6.27 -9.48
CA ALA A 750 28.93 5.41 -8.87
C ALA A 750 30.21 5.33 -9.74
N THR A 751 30.05 5.24 -11.06
CA THR A 751 31.17 5.21 -12.02
C THR A 751 31.93 6.54 -12.03
N ALA A 752 31.23 7.67 -12.05
CA ALA A 752 31.83 8.99 -12.03
C ALA A 752 32.60 9.25 -10.72
N ILE A 753 32.03 8.87 -9.56
CA ILE A 753 32.70 8.95 -8.26
C ILE A 753 33.98 8.12 -8.26
N ALA A 754 33.92 6.87 -8.74
CA ALA A 754 35.09 5.99 -8.81
C ALA A 754 36.21 6.58 -9.68
N ARG A 755 35.85 7.21 -10.81
CA ARG A 755 36.81 7.91 -11.67
C ARG A 755 37.41 9.14 -11.00
N LEU A 756 36.61 9.99 -10.37
CA LEU A 756 37.11 11.17 -9.67
C LEU A 756 38.07 10.81 -8.52
N VAL A 757 37.77 9.75 -7.77
CA VAL A 757 38.66 9.25 -6.71
C VAL A 757 40.01 8.76 -7.30
N LYS A 758 40.00 8.09 -8.46
CA LYS A 758 41.21 7.54 -9.09
C LYS A 758 42.02 8.56 -9.89
N GLU A 759 41.35 9.43 -10.64
CA GLU A 759 41.95 10.38 -11.59
C GLU A 759 42.33 11.71 -10.93
N ARG A 760 41.61 12.14 -9.88
CA ARG A 760 41.79 13.43 -9.21
C ARG A 760 42.16 13.33 -7.73
N ASP A 761 42.44 12.11 -7.24
CA ASP A 761 42.66 11.81 -5.82
C ASP A 761 41.57 12.40 -4.92
N ALA A 762 40.31 12.45 -5.40
CA ALA A 762 39.23 13.11 -4.71
C ALA A 762 38.76 12.32 -3.46
N ARG A 763 38.07 13.01 -2.56
CA ARG A 763 37.29 12.43 -1.47
C ARG A 763 35.84 12.82 -1.64
N VAL A 764 34.90 11.88 -1.48
CA VAL A 764 33.48 12.14 -1.75
C VAL A 764 32.63 11.94 -0.51
N VAL A 765 31.71 12.86 -0.23
CA VAL A 765 30.69 12.70 0.81
C VAL A 765 29.32 12.65 0.15
N LEU A 766 28.59 11.56 0.36
CA LEU A 766 27.21 11.41 -0.08
C LEU A 766 26.29 12.09 0.95
N VAL A 767 25.77 13.28 0.62
CA VAL A 767 25.03 14.13 1.55
C VAL A 767 23.52 14.07 1.26
N PRO A 768 22.69 13.47 2.13
CA PRO A 768 21.23 13.53 1.99
C PRO A 768 20.69 14.91 2.37
N HIS A 769 19.62 15.37 1.71
CA HIS A 769 18.98 16.65 2.00
C HIS A 769 17.45 16.58 2.08
N ASP A 770 16.86 15.40 1.93
CA ASP A 770 15.41 15.18 2.08
C ASP A 770 15.19 13.76 2.60
N PHE A 771 14.51 13.66 3.73
CA PHE A 771 14.29 12.42 4.47
C PHE A 771 12.84 11.93 4.37
N ARG A 772 12.05 12.48 3.43
CA ARG A 772 10.63 12.12 3.29
C ARG A 772 10.46 10.71 2.69
N PRO A 773 9.50 9.88 3.18
CA PRO A 773 9.33 8.47 2.79
C PRO A 773 9.07 8.17 1.30
N HIS A 774 8.71 9.17 0.49
CA HIS A 774 8.41 9.01 -0.94
C HIS A 774 9.42 9.71 -1.86
N ALA A 775 10.46 10.32 -1.27
CA ALA A 775 11.45 11.13 -1.97
C ALA A 775 12.80 11.14 -1.21
N SER A 776 13.10 10.04 -0.51
CA SER A 776 14.23 9.93 0.41
C SER A 776 15.54 9.91 -0.37
N ASP A 777 16.38 10.93 -0.14
CA ASP A 777 17.76 10.93 -0.64
C ASP A 777 18.58 9.75 -0.07
N PRO A 778 18.47 9.39 1.23
CA PRO A 778 19.24 8.28 1.81
C PRO A 778 19.17 6.96 1.06
N GLU A 779 17.99 6.55 0.59
CA GLU A 779 17.82 5.27 -0.13
C GLU A 779 18.60 5.29 -1.46
N MET A 780 18.47 6.38 -2.21
CA MET A 780 19.16 6.54 -3.50
C MET A 780 20.68 6.66 -3.32
N LEU A 781 21.14 7.35 -2.28
CA LEU A 781 22.57 7.48 -1.97
C LEU A 781 23.16 6.16 -1.48
N ALA A 782 22.40 5.37 -0.72
CA ALA A 782 22.80 4.01 -0.32
C ALA A 782 22.93 3.10 -1.56
N ASP A 783 22.03 3.22 -2.53
CA ASP A 783 22.15 2.49 -3.80
C ASP A 783 23.40 2.89 -4.58
N VAL A 784 23.73 4.18 -4.66
CA VAL A 784 25.00 4.66 -5.25
C VAL A 784 26.20 4.06 -4.53
N PHE A 785 26.22 4.14 -3.19
CA PHE A 785 27.31 3.62 -2.37
C PHE A 785 27.51 2.11 -2.56
N SER A 786 26.43 1.34 -2.63
CA SER A 786 26.48 -0.12 -2.82
C SER A 786 27.09 -0.57 -4.16
N ARG A 787 27.09 0.31 -5.17
CA ARG A 787 27.66 0.06 -6.50
C ARG A 787 29.11 0.54 -6.65
N LEU A 788 29.67 1.18 -5.62
CA LEU A 788 31.06 1.61 -5.63
C LEU A 788 32.01 0.40 -5.52
N PRO A 789 33.12 0.40 -6.28
CA PRO A 789 34.18 -0.59 -6.12
C PRO A 789 34.75 -0.61 -4.68
N ALA A 790 35.13 -1.78 -4.19
CA ALA A 790 35.59 -1.96 -2.80
C ALA A 790 36.87 -1.16 -2.48
N ASP A 791 37.73 -0.92 -3.47
CA ASP A 791 38.93 -0.08 -3.38
C ASP A 791 38.61 1.43 -3.27
N VAL A 792 37.42 1.84 -3.72
CA VAL A 792 36.96 3.24 -3.71
C VAL A 792 36.19 3.59 -2.42
N GLN A 793 35.47 2.63 -1.84
CA GLN A 793 34.60 2.86 -0.68
C GLN A 793 35.28 3.54 0.53
N PRO A 794 36.55 3.25 0.90
CA PRO A 794 37.23 3.96 2.00
C PRO A 794 37.39 5.47 1.80
N ARG A 795 37.29 5.94 0.55
CA ARG A 795 37.39 7.36 0.13
C ARG A 795 36.03 8.03 -0.03
N VAL A 796 34.94 7.32 0.29
CA VAL A 796 33.56 7.81 0.20
C VAL A 796 32.85 7.66 1.54
N LEU A 797 32.25 8.74 2.04
CA LEU A 797 31.42 8.72 3.25
C LEU A 797 29.93 8.75 2.89
N LEU A 798 29.16 7.77 3.35
CA LEU A 798 27.69 7.77 3.25
C LEU A 798 27.08 8.33 4.54
N ALA A 799 26.55 9.55 4.49
CA ALA A 799 25.86 10.16 5.63
C ALA A 799 24.42 9.64 5.75
N GLN A 800 24.02 9.18 6.95
CA GLN A 800 22.77 8.42 7.13
C GLN A 800 21.58 9.21 7.72
N GLY A 801 21.82 10.36 8.38
CA GLY A 801 20.78 11.30 8.85
C GLY A 801 19.70 10.69 9.77
N PRO A 802 18.63 11.47 10.11
CA PRO A 802 18.30 12.80 9.61
C PRO A 802 19.17 13.92 10.21
N TYR A 803 19.46 14.95 9.41
CA TYR A 803 20.25 16.13 9.83
C TYR A 803 19.43 17.42 9.70
N THR A 804 19.79 18.43 10.48
CA THR A 804 19.15 19.75 10.40
C THR A 804 19.73 20.60 9.26
N ALA A 805 18.94 21.54 8.73
CA ALA A 805 19.38 22.46 7.69
C ALA A 805 20.62 23.28 8.09
N ALA A 806 20.69 23.71 9.34
CA ALA A 806 21.81 24.47 9.88
C ALA A 806 23.09 23.62 9.96
N ASP A 807 22.96 22.34 10.29
CA ASP A 807 24.06 21.36 10.28
C ASP A 807 24.55 21.07 8.85
N VAL A 808 23.63 20.85 7.91
CA VAL A 808 23.97 20.70 6.48
C VAL A 808 24.68 21.94 5.94
N LYS A 809 24.21 23.15 6.28
CA LYS A 809 24.86 24.41 5.88
C LYS A 809 26.25 24.56 6.48
N GLN A 810 26.43 24.20 7.75
CA GLN A 810 27.75 24.22 8.37
C GLN A 810 28.70 23.22 7.72
N CYS A 811 28.24 21.98 7.49
CA CYS A 811 29.01 20.93 6.85
C CYS A 811 29.53 21.34 5.45
N CYS A 812 28.81 22.20 4.74
CA CYS A 812 29.23 22.66 3.41
C CYS A 812 30.62 23.33 3.39
N GLN A 813 31.09 23.86 4.52
CA GLN A 813 32.40 24.51 4.61
C GLN A 813 33.60 23.58 4.32
N HIS A 814 33.39 22.27 4.46
CA HIS A 814 34.43 21.26 4.27
C HIS A 814 34.59 20.84 2.81
N PHE A 815 33.77 21.36 1.90
CA PHE A 815 33.73 20.93 0.51
C PHE A 815 34.36 21.96 -0.43
N ASP A 816 35.04 21.47 -1.45
CA ASP A 816 35.54 22.28 -2.57
C ASP A 816 34.46 22.47 -3.64
N LEU A 817 33.62 21.44 -3.84
CA LEU A 817 32.54 21.44 -4.82
C LEU A 817 31.35 20.62 -4.32
N VAL A 818 30.14 21.03 -4.68
CA VAL A 818 28.92 20.25 -4.43
C VAL A 818 28.19 19.96 -5.75
N LEU A 819 27.85 18.69 -5.97
CA LEU A 819 26.91 18.28 -7.00
C LEU A 819 25.55 17.98 -6.35
N THR A 820 24.47 18.60 -6.81
CA THR A 820 23.16 18.43 -6.17
C THR A 820 21.96 18.61 -7.10
N GLY A 821 20.93 17.78 -6.90
CA GLY A 821 19.58 17.97 -7.44
C GLY A 821 18.62 18.70 -6.50
N ARG A 822 19.13 19.25 -5.39
CA ARG A 822 18.34 19.88 -4.32
C ARG A 822 18.69 21.36 -4.21
N MET A 823 17.70 22.22 -4.48
CA MET A 823 17.88 23.67 -4.52
C MET A 823 18.33 24.26 -3.17
N HIS A 824 17.81 23.78 -2.04
CA HIS A 824 18.21 24.29 -0.73
C HIS A 824 19.61 23.80 -0.30
N LEU A 825 20.07 22.64 -0.79
CA LEU A 825 21.47 22.24 -0.64
C LEU A 825 22.37 23.19 -1.45
N MET A 826 22.01 23.50 -2.70
CA MET A 826 22.71 24.50 -3.50
C MET A 826 22.78 25.87 -2.80
N ILE A 827 21.66 26.34 -2.23
CA ILE A 827 21.62 27.62 -1.49
C ILE A 827 22.53 27.58 -0.27
N ALA A 828 22.51 26.49 0.50
CA ALA A 828 23.40 26.30 1.64
C ALA A 828 24.88 26.33 1.24
N THR A 829 25.22 25.68 0.12
CA THR A 829 26.56 25.64 -0.47
C THR A 829 27.04 27.02 -0.92
N LEU A 830 26.23 27.73 -1.71
CA LEU A 830 26.55 29.08 -2.19
C LEU A 830 26.69 30.07 -1.03
N GLY A 831 25.90 29.90 0.03
CA GLY A 831 26.00 30.67 1.28
C GLY A 831 27.30 30.44 2.07
N ARG A 832 28.13 29.46 1.68
CA ARG A 832 29.45 29.19 2.25
C ARG A 832 30.60 29.48 1.27
N ASP A 833 30.34 30.24 0.21
CA ASP A 833 31.29 30.55 -0.87
C ASP A 833 31.76 29.31 -1.65
N ILE A 834 30.99 28.23 -1.66
CA ILE A 834 31.38 26.98 -2.31
C ILE A 834 30.74 26.89 -3.71
N PRO A 835 31.51 26.57 -4.77
CA PRO A 835 30.99 26.28 -6.10
C PRO A 835 30.01 25.11 -6.13
N VAL A 836 29.12 25.09 -7.14
CA VAL A 836 28.08 24.07 -7.28
C VAL A 836 27.88 23.63 -8.74
N VAL A 837 27.59 22.35 -8.92
CA VAL A 837 27.01 21.77 -10.14
C VAL A 837 25.58 21.31 -9.79
N ALA A 838 24.59 21.99 -10.37
CA ALA A 838 23.19 21.72 -10.12
C ALA A 838 22.58 20.84 -11.22
N VAL A 839 21.84 19.80 -10.83
CA VAL A 839 21.02 19.04 -11.78
C VAL A 839 19.74 19.82 -12.04
N GLU A 840 19.66 20.47 -13.20
CA GLU A 840 18.56 21.32 -13.61
C GLU A 840 17.33 20.51 -14.01
N TYR A 841 16.22 20.76 -13.33
CA TYR A 841 14.91 20.31 -13.73
C TYR A 841 13.93 21.42 -13.41
N GLN A 842 12.99 21.67 -14.34
CA GLN A 842 11.94 22.70 -14.22
C GLN A 842 12.40 24.16 -14.37
N GLY A 843 13.69 24.41 -14.60
CA GLY A 843 14.22 25.75 -14.87
C GLY A 843 14.26 26.63 -13.63
N LYS A 844 14.52 26.05 -12.45
CA LYS A 844 14.53 26.74 -11.16
C LYS A 844 15.93 27.04 -10.63
N PHE A 845 16.94 26.25 -11.00
CA PHE A 845 18.32 26.46 -10.52
C PHE A 845 19.00 27.59 -11.29
N ALA A 846 18.79 27.64 -12.61
CA ALA A 846 19.31 28.69 -13.49
C ALA A 846 18.98 30.10 -12.97
N GLY A 847 17.75 30.31 -12.49
CA GLY A 847 17.34 31.60 -11.95
C GLY A 847 18.10 31.98 -10.67
N ALA A 848 18.31 31.03 -9.76
CA ALA A 848 19.01 31.26 -8.50
C ALA A 848 20.52 31.47 -8.71
N LEU A 849 21.12 30.76 -9.67
CA LEU A 849 22.54 30.90 -10.05
C LEU A 849 22.86 32.28 -10.66
N ARG A 850 21.91 32.90 -11.38
CA ARG A 850 22.07 34.25 -11.95
C ARG A 850 22.36 35.32 -10.90
N HIS A 851 21.89 35.15 -9.66
CA HIS A 851 22.24 36.06 -8.55
C HIS A 851 23.75 36.15 -8.36
N PHE A 852 24.46 35.04 -8.56
CA PHE A 852 25.91 34.94 -8.48
C PHE A 852 26.61 35.12 -9.84
N GLY A 853 25.86 35.33 -10.92
CA GLY A 853 26.39 35.43 -12.28
C GLY A 853 26.94 34.10 -12.82
N LEU A 854 26.50 32.98 -12.27
CA LEU A 854 26.86 31.64 -12.74
C LEU A 854 25.90 31.22 -13.86
N GLY A 855 26.43 30.58 -14.91
CA GLY A 855 25.69 30.28 -16.14
C GLY A 855 25.36 28.80 -16.32
N ALA A 856 25.18 28.40 -17.59
CA ALA A 856 24.83 27.04 -17.98
C ALA A 856 25.92 26.02 -17.64
N GLU A 857 27.17 26.47 -17.50
CA GLU A 857 28.31 25.63 -17.11
C GLU A 857 28.25 25.14 -15.65
N SER A 858 27.29 25.62 -14.86
CA SER A 858 26.95 25.09 -13.53
C SER A 858 25.73 24.17 -13.53
N LEU A 859 25.18 23.83 -14.69
CA LEU A 859 23.95 23.04 -14.81
C LEU A 859 24.17 21.74 -15.59
N LEU A 860 23.51 20.68 -15.13
CA LEU A 860 23.40 19.39 -15.82
C LEU A 860 21.93 19.05 -16.03
N SER A 861 21.55 18.59 -17.22
CA SER A 861 20.20 18.05 -17.44
C SER A 861 20.05 16.64 -16.82
N PRO A 862 18.82 16.18 -16.54
CA PRO A 862 18.60 14.85 -15.96
C PRO A 862 19.10 13.71 -16.87
N LEU A 863 19.14 13.93 -18.19
CA LEU A 863 19.67 12.95 -19.13
C LEU A 863 21.20 12.89 -19.10
N GLU A 864 21.88 14.03 -18.95
CA GLU A 864 23.34 14.06 -18.81
C GLU A 864 23.82 13.38 -17.53
N VAL A 865 23.01 13.37 -16.46
CA VAL A 865 23.30 12.62 -15.22
C VAL A 865 23.29 11.10 -15.46
N CYS A 866 22.68 10.61 -16.54
CA CYS A 866 22.72 9.19 -16.91
C CYS A 866 24.03 8.78 -17.60
N ASP A 867 24.90 9.74 -17.91
CA ASP A 867 26.19 9.54 -18.57
C ASP A 867 27.36 9.86 -17.62
N PRO A 868 28.20 8.87 -17.25
CA PRO A 868 29.34 9.11 -16.36
C PRO A 868 30.35 10.08 -16.97
N ASP A 869 30.51 10.13 -18.30
CA ASP A 869 31.46 11.06 -18.93
C ASP A 869 31.00 12.51 -18.78
N SER A 870 29.71 12.77 -18.95
CA SER A 870 29.12 14.09 -18.71
C SER A 870 29.30 14.56 -17.26
N LEU A 871 29.07 13.67 -16.28
CA LEU A 871 29.29 13.97 -14.87
C LEU A 871 30.75 14.32 -14.58
N VAL A 872 31.70 13.49 -15.02
CA VAL A 872 33.14 13.74 -14.79
C VAL A 872 33.60 15.01 -15.49
N ARG A 873 33.22 15.23 -16.75
CA ARG A 873 33.59 16.45 -17.50
C ARG A 873 33.12 17.71 -16.78
N CYS A 874 31.86 17.76 -16.35
CA CYS A 874 31.29 18.93 -15.69
C CYS A 874 31.93 19.20 -14.32
N VAL A 875 32.13 18.14 -13.52
CA VAL A 875 32.79 18.24 -12.20
C VAL A 875 34.24 18.69 -12.35
N CYS A 876 35.01 18.08 -13.25
CA CYS A 876 36.41 18.45 -13.48
C CYS A 876 36.54 19.90 -13.98
N ALA A 877 35.74 20.31 -14.97
CA ALA A 877 35.77 21.68 -15.47
C ALA A 877 35.50 22.70 -14.36
N ARG A 878 34.60 22.38 -13.42
CA ARG A 878 34.30 23.27 -12.29
C ARG A 878 35.40 23.27 -11.22
N LEU A 879 36.04 22.14 -10.98
CA LEU A 879 37.22 22.05 -10.10
C LEU A 879 38.41 22.83 -10.68
N ASP A 880 38.59 22.82 -12.00
CA ASP A 880 39.66 23.55 -12.67
C ASP A 880 39.46 25.07 -12.58
N ALA A 881 38.21 25.54 -12.53
CA ALA A 881 37.82 26.95 -12.36
C ALA A 881 37.47 27.33 -10.90
N LEU A 882 37.93 26.57 -9.91
CA LEU A 882 37.48 26.69 -8.51
C LEU A 882 37.78 28.05 -7.89
N ALA A 883 39.01 28.56 -8.04
CA ALA A 883 39.43 29.82 -7.44
C ALA A 883 38.64 31.02 -7.99
N GLU A 884 38.46 31.06 -9.31
CA GLU A 884 37.67 32.10 -10.00
C GLU A 884 36.20 32.05 -9.56
N THR A 885 35.60 30.85 -9.59
CA THR A 885 34.19 30.67 -9.22
C THR A 885 33.94 31.04 -7.75
N ARG A 886 34.83 30.65 -6.84
CA ARG A 886 34.74 30.99 -5.41
C ARG A 886 34.88 32.49 -5.17
N ALA A 887 35.79 33.17 -5.86
CA ALA A 887 35.92 34.63 -5.79
C ALA A 887 34.66 35.35 -6.28
N GLN A 888 34.08 34.88 -7.39
CA GLN A 888 32.83 35.40 -7.93
C GLN A 888 31.68 35.24 -6.93
N ILE A 889 31.49 34.05 -6.35
CA ILE A 889 30.43 33.80 -5.37
C ILE A 889 30.61 34.72 -4.15
N ARG A 890 31.82 34.76 -3.58
CA ARG A 890 32.12 35.58 -2.40
C ARG A 890 31.86 37.07 -2.63
N SER A 891 32.18 37.59 -3.82
CA SER A 891 31.95 39.00 -4.15
C SER A 891 30.47 39.39 -4.19
N ARG A 892 29.59 38.46 -4.56
CA ARG A 892 28.15 38.71 -4.74
C ARG A 892 27.30 38.30 -3.54
N ARG A 893 27.78 37.37 -2.71
CA ARG A 893 27.03 36.84 -1.55
C ARG A 893 26.43 37.94 -0.65
N PRO A 894 27.13 39.01 -0.26
CA PRO A 894 26.54 40.06 0.59
C PRO A 894 25.32 40.75 -0.06
N ALA A 895 25.36 40.98 -1.37
CA ALA A 895 24.24 41.56 -2.10
C ALA A 895 23.05 40.59 -2.19
N VAL A 896 23.30 39.28 -2.30
CA VAL A 896 22.25 38.25 -2.28
C VAL A 896 21.61 38.14 -0.90
N GLU A 897 22.40 38.15 0.17
CA GLU A 897 21.90 38.15 1.56
C GLU A 897 21.08 39.42 1.86
N GLN A 898 21.55 40.59 1.40
CA GLN A 898 20.79 41.85 1.50
C GLN A 898 19.48 41.80 0.71
N LEU A 899 19.48 41.19 -0.48
CA LEU A 899 18.27 41.01 -1.30
C LEU A 899 17.27 40.04 -0.65
N ALA A 900 17.74 39.04 0.11
CA ALA A 900 16.89 38.13 0.88
C ALA A 900 16.22 38.84 2.07
N SER A 901 16.93 39.75 2.74
CA SER A 901 16.43 40.43 3.95
C SER A 901 15.56 41.66 3.67
N ALA A 902 15.97 42.53 2.73
CA ALA A 902 15.40 43.85 2.55
C ALA A 902 13.89 43.86 2.20
N ALA A 903 13.46 42.93 1.33
CA ALA A 903 12.08 42.93 0.84
C ALA A 903 11.06 42.50 1.90
N LEU A 904 11.45 41.61 2.82
CA LEU A 904 10.57 41.12 3.87
C LEU A 904 10.65 42.01 5.12
N ALA A 905 11.83 42.55 5.45
CA ALA A 905 12.01 43.49 6.56
C ALA A 905 11.14 44.73 6.40
N ALA A 906 11.15 45.35 5.20
CA ALA A 906 10.32 46.51 4.88
C ALA A 906 8.81 46.27 5.05
N GLN A 907 8.35 45.03 4.89
CA GLN A 907 6.94 44.65 5.04
C GLN A 907 6.57 44.29 6.49
N LEU A 908 7.54 43.83 7.28
CA LEU A 908 7.35 43.53 8.71
C LEU A 908 7.44 44.79 9.59
N GLY A 909 7.92 45.91 9.03
CA GLY A 909 8.14 47.18 9.73
C GLY A 909 9.47 47.20 10.50
N ALA A 910 10.47 46.50 9.97
CA ALA A 910 11.82 46.35 10.54
C ALA A 910 12.86 47.19 9.79
#